data_AF-A0A401HVB8-F1
#
_entry.id   AF-A0A401HVB8-F1
#
_cell.length_a   1.000
_cell.length_b   1.000
_cell.length_c   1.000
_cell.angle_alpha   90.00
_cell.angle_beta   90.00
_cell.angle_gamma   90.00
#
_symmetry.space_group_name_H-M   'P 1'
#
loop_
_entity.id
_entity.type
_entity.pdbx_description
1 polymer ?
#
loop_
_entity_poly.entity_id
_entity_poly.type
_entity_poly.pdbx_seq_one_letter_code
_entity_poly.pdbx_strand_id
1 'polypeptide(L)'
;MTFTFNPAFGFEVDKVTVNDEAVEVKDNTYTIQKVTASGTTIHATFKAAANAGELPFTVYNDIFSVGNVTTAAIIDLGEGNAANLADLNADMFTAAGKSTRLDGTTNIFDGFRNITRVYVNDAPEPLGYISPAPGSDNLVKDTPASGRYIIVEFEFWNANGYTSGAMVSGNLQNAFSAILNYRINVDREIKLTDGSTITPRFTQTAVVNPALNKFVPDKTNPDGTGSMDILISIDESWKENGPLPLFIYNHGGGRGGPAGDYFAPMATANGAAVLSKRQLENPGKYNAHIIAAQNHANNQENNEALIAYVEKLAAEGKVDPNRVYMSGFSMGSMYTLGFYSRNPEFLAAIVPLAGGSLPTVEQLTANPELAKTSIWAHTHKNDGAGTTWTTYFTTGAGASGLFANANVNVLDTNQAFNFPYYGYDWTPHETEAQVYSNRLGQSNASFRYGPSQEAFAEKNIFDWMFAQNRKGTTSSATLTGPDVVQTGATFDVTYGLEGLKQDVYAQDITVEYDADKLELVGQPVSVDSNKFAIVGTKNEPGKIRILGTHLNESINNPNQNLFKLSFKAKDTAGVADIAVTLLILADGEGVEAEIDGDTHKVEIRKPVIPGDFNNDNRASVGDLALMAKAYGKSSTSSDWNDVKKFDLNNDGTIDIEDLSALARLILQ
;
A
#
# COMPACT_ATOMS: atom_id res chain seq x y z
N MET A 1 -45.29 26.31 38.03
CA MET A 1 -44.62 25.73 36.85
C MET A 1 -44.73 24.22 36.98
N THR A 2 -45.32 23.56 35.98
CA THR A 2 -45.52 22.10 36.00
C THR A 2 -44.47 21.44 35.12
N PHE A 3 -43.84 20.41 35.66
CA PHE A 3 -42.86 19.57 35.00
C PHE A 3 -43.47 18.21 34.75
N THR A 4 -43.24 17.66 33.56
CA THR A 4 -43.55 16.27 33.23
C THR A 4 -42.24 15.57 32.93
N PHE A 5 -41.96 14.48 33.63
CA PHE A 5 -40.77 13.67 33.46
C PHE A 5 -41.12 12.52 32.51
N ASN A 6 -40.44 12.45 31.36
CA ASN A 6 -40.67 11.39 30.38
C ASN A 6 -39.51 10.40 30.46
N PRO A 7 -39.60 9.33 31.29
CA PRO A 7 -38.57 8.30 31.30
C PRO A 7 -38.48 7.62 29.94
N ALA A 8 -37.28 7.17 29.56
CA ALA A 8 -37.12 6.27 28.42
C ALA A 8 -37.85 4.94 28.68
N PHE A 9 -38.23 4.23 27.62
CA PHE A 9 -38.84 2.90 27.76
C PHE A 9 -37.91 1.98 28.58
N GLY A 10 -38.48 1.19 29.50
CA GLY A 10 -37.72 0.38 30.44
C GLY A 10 -37.18 1.13 31.67
N PHE A 11 -37.48 2.42 31.81
CA PHE A 11 -37.13 3.23 32.99
C PHE A 11 -38.37 3.85 33.64
N GLU A 12 -38.21 4.21 34.91
CA GLU A 12 -39.20 4.95 35.70
C GLU A 12 -38.53 6.10 36.46
N VAL A 13 -39.33 7.08 36.87
CA VAL A 13 -38.85 8.17 37.75
C VAL A 13 -38.43 7.56 39.09
N ASP A 14 -37.19 7.81 39.49
CA ASP A 14 -36.64 7.30 40.74
C ASP A 14 -36.85 8.30 41.88
N LYS A 15 -36.24 9.49 41.76
CA LYS A 15 -36.33 10.54 42.76
C LYS A 15 -36.40 11.89 42.07
N VAL A 16 -37.21 12.81 42.61
CA VAL A 16 -37.18 14.21 42.22
C VAL A 16 -36.85 15.05 43.45
N THR A 17 -35.96 16.03 43.28
CA THR A 17 -35.64 17.02 44.30
C THR A 17 -35.88 18.43 43.79
N VAL A 18 -36.27 19.33 44.69
CA VAL A 18 -36.31 20.78 44.46
C VAL A 18 -35.41 21.44 45.48
N ASN A 19 -34.41 22.19 45.04
CA ASN A 19 -33.36 22.74 45.91
C ASN A 19 -32.77 21.66 46.85
N ASP A 20 -32.43 20.50 46.26
CA ASP A 20 -31.89 19.30 46.94
C ASP A 20 -32.82 18.59 47.94
N GLU A 21 -34.04 19.07 48.15
CA GLU A 21 -35.05 18.41 48.98
C GLU A 21 -35.95 17.48 48.15
N ALA A 22 -36.14 16.24 48.61
CA ALA A 22 -36.96 15.25 47.91
C ALA A 22 -38.45 15.64 47.88
N VAL A 23 -39.09 15.48 46.73
CA VAL A 23 -40.51 15.76 46.52
C VAL A 23 -41.24 14.54 45.99
N GLU A 24 -42.53 14.44 46.32
CA GLU A 24 -43.39 13.38 45.81
C GLU A 24 -43.85 13.71 44.39
N VAL A 25 -43.68 12.75 43.48
CA VAL A 25 -44.07 12.86 42.08
C VAL A 25 -45.27 11.95 41.85
N LYS A 26 -46.30 12.48 41.19
CA LYS A 26 -47.49 11.71 40.82
C LYS A 26 -47.67 11.72 39.32
N ASP A 27 -47.89 10.55 38.73
CA ASP A 27 -48.09 10.37 37.29
C ASP A 27 -46.94 11.00 36.46
N ASN A 28 -45.70 10.86 36.96
CA ASN A 28 -44.50 11.51 36.42
C ASN A 28 -44.60 13.04 36.29
N THR A 29 -45.48 13.70 37.04
CA THR A 29 -45.63 15.16 37.05
C THR A 29 -45.35 15.74 38.43
N TYR A 30 -44.78 16.95 38.43
CA TYR A 30 -44.60 17.74 39.64
C TYR A 30 -44.82 19.22 39.35
N THR A 31 -45.52 19.92 40.24
CA THR A 31 -45.80 21.36 40.08
C THR A 31 -45.11 22.16 41.18
N ILE A 32 -44.12 22.97 40.80
CA ILE A 32 -43.55 23.98 41.70
C ILE A 32 -44.48 25.19 41.74
N GLN A 33 -45.00 25.49 42.93
CA GLN A 33 -45.82 26.69 43.17
C GLN A 33 -44.93 27.86 43.63
N LYS A 34 -45.34 29.10 43.32
CA LYS A 34 -44.74 30.34 43.84
C LYS A 34 -43.21 30.42 43.67
N VAL A 35 -42.71 30.19 42.45
CA VAL A 35 -41.29 30.43 42.11
C VAL A 35 -41.02 31.93 42.11
N THR A 36 -40.63 32.49 43.25
CA THR A 36 -40.36 33.92 43.44
C THR A 36 -38.88 34.24 43.64
N ALA A 37 -38.04 33.23 43.83
CA ALA A 37 -36.60 33.37 44.05
C ALA A 37 -35.81 32.84 42.84
N SER A 38 -34.78 33.60 42.43
CA SER A 38 -33.77 33.13 41.47
C SER A 38 -32.97 31.98 42.07
N GLY A 39 -32.58 31.01 41.24
CA GLY A 39 -31.76 29.86 41.66
C GLY A 39 -32.55 28.64 42.16
N THR A 40 -33.88 28.62 41.99
CA THR A 40 -34.67 27.39 42.25
C THR A 40 -34.26 26.30 41.25
N THR A 41 -33.76 25.17 41.74
CA THR A 41 -33.39 24.02 40.91
C THR A 41 -34.38 22.87 41.09
N ILE A 42 -34.60 22.10 40.04
CA ILE A 42 -35.31 20.82 40.08
C ILE A 42 -34.42 19.77 39.43
N HIS A 43 -34.26 18.64 40.11
CA HIS A 43 -33.46 17.51 39.63
C HIS A 43 -34.32 16.25 39.65
N ALA A 44 -34.25 15.44 38.60
CA ALA A 44 -34.92 14.15 38.52
C ALA A 44 -33.89 13.07 38.20
N THR A 45 -33.93 11.96 38.93
CA THR A 45 -33.22 10.73 38.63
C THR A 45 -34.20 9.70 38.08
N PHE A 46 -33.66 8.76 37.31
CA PHE A 46 -34.42 7.67 36.70
C PHE A 46 -33.72 6.36 37.03
N LYS A 47 -34.50 5.29 37.20
CA LYS A 47 -33.99 3.93 37.42
C LYS A 47 -34.65 2.95 36.46
N ALA A 48 -34.03 1.79 36.31
CA ALA A 48 -34.61 0.71 35.52
C ALA A 48 -35.95 0.27 36.13
N ALA A 49 -36.93 0.00 35.28
CA ALA A 49 -38.17 -0.64 35.70
C ALA A 49 -37.88 -2.05 36.24
N ALA A 50 -38.68 -2.55 37.17
CA ALA A 50 -38.44 -3.83 37.83
C ALA A 50 -38.41 -5.04 36.88
N ASN A 51 -39.06 -4.94 35.71
CA ASN A 51 -39.09 -5.97 34.67
C ASN A 51 -38.03 -5.76 33.57
N ALA A 52 -37.18 -4.74 33.68
CA ALA A 52 -36.17 -4.46 32.66
C ALA A 52 -35.02 -5.49 32.72
N GLY A 53 -34.80 -6.20 31.61
CA GLY A 53 -33.65 -7.10 31.42
C GLY A 53 -32.42 -6.33 30.97
N GLU A 54 -31.28 -6.59 31.59
CA GLU A 54 -30.00 -5.97 31.22
C GLU A 54 -29.44 -6.61 29.95
N LEU A 55 -29.17 -5.79 28.93
CA LEU A 55 -28.53 -6.18 27.69
C LEU A 55 -27.22 -5.42 27.52
N PRO A 56 -26.06 -6.09 27.45
CA PRO A 56 -24.79 -5.43 27.22
C PRO A 56 -24.69 -4.96 25.77
N PHE A 57 -23.98 -3.86 25.55
CA PHE A 57 -23.61 -3.44 24.20
C PHE A 57 -22.16 -2.95 24.11
N THR A 58 -21.60 -3.11 22.92
CA THR A 58 -20.24 -2.68 22.56
C THR A 58 -20.31 -1.51 21.60
N VAL A 59 -19.53 -0.46 21.85
CA VAL A 59 -19.29 0.61 20.87
C VAL A 59 -18.23 0.13 19.90
N TYR A 60 -18.59 0.06 18.62
CA TYR A 60 -17.73 -0.45 17.57
C TYR A 60 -17.11 0.71 16.80
N ASN A 61 -15.77 0.72 16.77
CA ASN A 61 -15.00 1.62 15.94
C ASN A 61 -14.33 0.87 14.79
N ASP A 62 -14.32 1.51 13.64
CA ASP A 62 -13.69 1.03 12.41
C ASP A 62 -12.62 2.01 11.94
N ILE A 63 -11.71 1.55 11.10
CA ILE A 63 -10.66 2.37 10.50
C ILE A 63 -11.05 2.75 9.08
N PHE A 64 -10.88 4.02 8.76
CA PHE A 64 -10.85 4.51 7.39
C PHE A 64 -9.55 5.30 7.19
N SER A 65 -9.24 5.72 5.96
CA SER A 65 -8.01 6.46 5.68
C SER A 65 -7.92 7.83 6.37
N VAL A 66 -9.00 8.33 6.98
CA VAL A 66 -9.03 9.52 7.83
C VAL A 66 -8.77 9.23 9.31
N GLY A 67 -8.72 7.95 9.72
CA GLY A 67 -8.49 7.51 11.08
C GLY A 67 -9.62 6.67 11.66
N ASN A 68 -9.76 6.75 12.98
CA ASN A 68 -10.63 5.93 13.81
C ASN A 68 -12.04 6.54 13.92
N VAL A 69 -13.07 5.74 13.60
CA VAL A 69 -14.46 6.22 13.45
C VAL A 69 -15.41 5.30 14.17
N THR A 70 -16.28 5.84 15.02
CA THR A 70 -17.37 5.09 15.66
C THR A 70 -18.52 4.89 14.69
N THR A 71 -18.71 3.65 14.24
CA THR A 71 -19.68 3.30 13.19
C THR A 71 -20.93 2.60 13.72
N ALA A 72 -20.88 1.96 14.88
CA ALA A 72 -22.05 1.24 15.40
C ALA A 72 -22.03 1.06 16.93
N ALA A 73 -23.19 0.70 17.47
CA ALA A 73 -23.32 0.00 18.74
C ALA A 73 -23.87 -1.41 18.50
N ILE A 74 -23.32 -2.39 19.21
CA ILE A 74 -23.60 -3.82 19.01
C ILE A 74 -24.21 -4.35 20.29
N ILE A 75 -25.51 -4.60 20.29
CA ILE A 75 -26.26 -5.14 21.41
C ILE A 75 -26.17 -6.66 21.37
N ASP A 76 -25.77 -7.27 22.48
CA ASP A 76 -25.73 -8.73 22.63
C ASP A 76 -26.99 -9.20 23.38
N LEU A 77 -27.80 -10.03 22.73
CA LEU A 77 -29.02 -10.60 23.32
C LEU A 77 -28.74 -11.73 24.31
N GLY A 78 -27.50 -12.22 24.39
CA GLY A 78 -27.09 -13.36 25.20
C GLY A 78 -27.17 -14.68 24.43
N GLU A 79 -26.43 -15.67 24.91
CA GLU A 79 -26.42 -17.01 24.33
C GLU A 79 -27.82 -17.64 24.35
N GLY A 80 -28.22 -18.26 23.24
CA GLY A 80 -29.54 -18.86 23.07
C GLY A 80 -30.65 -17.88 22.64
N ASN A 81 -30.40 -16.57 22.69
CA ASN A 81 -31.36 -15.56 22.25
C ASN A 81 -31.01 -15.04 20.85
N ALA A 82 -32.03 -14.75 20.05
CA ALA A 82 -31.90 -14.10 18.75
C ALA A 82 -33.13 -13.23 18.48
N ALA A 83 -32.93 -12.12 17.75
CA ALA A 83 -34.01 -11.28 17.23
C ALA A 83 -34.22 -11.57 15.74
N ASN A 84 -35.44 -11.37 15.23
CA ASN A 84 -35.69 -11.38 13.79
C ASN A 84 -35.42 -9.99 13.20
N LEU A 85 -34.79 -9.93 12.03
CA LEU A 85 -34.61 -8.69 11.27
C LEU A 85 -35.95 -8.00 11.00
N ALA A 86 -36.99 -8.77 10.66
CA ALA A 86 -38.31 -8.26 10.33
C ALA A 86 -39.05 -7.58 11.52
N ASP A 87 -38.61 -7.85 12.75
CA ASP A 87 -39.17 -7.25 13.97
C ASP A 87 -38.40 -5.97 14.40
N LEU A 88 -37.36 -5.56 13.65
CA LEU A 88 -36.49 -4.42 13.98
C LEU A 88 -36.60 -3.31 12.94
N ASN A 89 -36.45 -2.07 13.40
CA ASN A 89 -36.33 -0.87 12.56
C ASN A 89 -35.45 0.17 13.27
N ALA A 90 -35.03 1.21 12.55
CA ALA A 90 -34.16 2.24 13.11
C ALA A 90 -34.90 3.21 14.05
N ASP A 91 -36.19 3.48 13.81
CA ASP A 91 -37.01 4.40 14.60
C ASP A 91 -37.33 3.87 16.01
N MET A 92 -37.19 2.56 16.23
CA MET A 92 -37.24 1.94 17.55
C MET A 92 -36.13 2.42 18.46
N PHE A 93 -34.98 2.86 17.91
CA PHE A 93 -33.77 3.11 18.70
C PHE A 93 -33.41 4.60 18.72
N THR A 94 -32.79 5.02 19.83
CA THR A 94 -32.10 6.30 19.92
C THR A 94 -30.71 6.08 20.48
N ALA A 95 -29.73 6.83 19.96
CA ALA A 95 -28.35 6.74 20.40
C ALA A 95 -27.80 8.14 20.72
N ALA A 96 -27.04 8.24 21.81
CA ALA A 96 -26.29 9.45 22.12
C ALA A 96 -24.95 9.09 22.74
N GLY A 97 -23.97 9.96 22.56
CA GLY A 97 -22.62 9.80 23.08
C GLY A 97 -22.19 11.01 23.89
N LYS A 98 -21.40 10.75 24.94
CA LYS A 98 -20.58 11.70 25.67
C LYS A 98 -19.13 11.20 25.65
N SER A 99 -18.33 11.80 24.79
CA SER A 99 -16.94 11.43 24.58
C SER A 99 -16.01 12.50 25.16
N THR A 100 -14.98 12.08 25.89
CA THR A 100 -13.98 12.98 26.48
C THR A 100 -12.58 12.59 26.05
N ARG A 101 -11.61 13.50 26.21
CA ARG A 101 -10.19 13.10 26.14
C ARG A 101 -9.88 12.08 27.25
N LEU A 102 -8.68 11.51 27.19
CA LEU A 102 -8.19 10.60 28.24
C LEU A 102 -8.11 11.25 29.63
N ASP A 103 -8.13 12.58 29.72
CA ASP A 103 -8.25 13.31 31.00
C ASP A 103 -9.63 13.18 31.67
N GLY A 104 -10.63 12.59 31.00
CA GLY A 104 -11.99 12.39 31.50
C GLY A 104 -12.84 13.65 31.64
N THR A 105 -12.31 14.84 31.32
CA THR A 105 -12.95 16.13 31.60
C THR A 105 -13.12 17.00 30.36
N THR A 106 -12.18 16.94 29.41
CA THR A 106 -12.25 17.70 28.16
C THR A 106 -13.28 17.04 27.24
N ASN A 107 -14.43 17.69 27.09
CA ASN A 107 -15.51 17.20 26.24
C ASN A 107 -15.14 17.30 24.75
N ILE A 108 -15.29 16.19 24.02
CA ILE A 108 -15.07 16.11 22.57
C ILE A 108 -16.42 16.09 21.85
N PHE A 109 -17.40 15.39 22.41
CA PHE A 109 -18.73 15.24 21.85
C PHE A 109 -19.74 14.98 22.97
N ASP A 110 -20.85 15.70 22.96
CA ASP A 110 -22.01 15.42 23.81
C ASP A 110 -23.27 15.69 22.99
N GLY A 111 -23.92 14.62 22.54
CA GLY A 111 -25.03 14.75 21.60
C GLY A 111 -25.57 13.43 21.08
N PHE A 112 -26.62 13.53 20.25
CA PHE A 112 -27.24 12.38 19.59
C PHE A 112 -26.44 11.92 18.38
N ARG A 113 -26.45 10.61 18.11
CA ARG A 113 -25.97 10.01 16.87
C ARG A 113 -27.16 9.70 15.98
N ASN A 114 -27.04 9.99 14.69
CA ASN A 114 -28.03 9.57 13.71
C ASN A 114 -27.89 8.08 13.45
N ILE A 115 -28.98 7.31 13.49
CA ILE A 115 -28.99 5.87 13.23
C ILE A 115 -29.41 5.68 11.78
N THR A 116 -28.53 5.07 10.97
CA THR A 116 -28.82 4.82 9.55
C THR A 116 -29.52 3.49 9.35
N ARG A 117 -29.16 2.48 10.15
CA ARG A 117 -29.67 1.12 10.03
C ARG A 117 -29.71 0.41 11.36
N VAL A 118 -30.65 -0.51 11.48
CA VAL A 118 -30.68 -1.53 12.53
C VAL A 118 -30.88 -2.88 11.86
N TYR A 119 -30.02 -3.83 12.18
CA TYR A 119 -30.08 -5.19 11.62
C TYR A 119 -29.50 -6.20 12.60
N VAL A 120 -29.57 -7.48 12.24
CA VAL A 120 -29.04 -8.58 13.05
C VAL A 120 -27.81 -9.21 12.43
N ASN A 121 -26.95 -9.76 13.29
CA ASN A 121 -25.80 -10.57 12.90
C ASN A 121 -25.57 -11.69 13.93
N ASP A 122 -24.95 -12.79 13.51
CA ASP A 122 -24.49 -13.85 14.41
C ASP A 122 -23.08 -13.58 14.95
N ALA A 123 -22.34 -12.67 14.31
CA ALA A 123 -21.07 -12.14 14.80
C ALA A 123 -21.26 -10.74 15.43
N PRO A 124 -20.46 -10.37 16.45
CA PRO A 124 -20.51 -9.06 17.09
C PRO A 124 -19.78 -7.99 16.26
N GLU A 125 -20.14 -7.85 14.98
CA GLU A 125 -19.54 -6.88 14.06
C GLU A 125 -20.55 -6.38 13.01
N PRO A 126 -20.35 -5.18 12.43
CA PRO A 126 -21.12 -4.72 11.29
C PRO A 126 -20.89 -5.60 10.05
N LEU A 127 -21.93 -5.84 9.25
CA LEU A 127 -21.83 -6.64 8.02
C LEU A 127 -21.15 -5.92 6.84
N GLY A 128 -20.78 -4.64 7.02
CA GLY A 128 -20.41 -3.69 5.97
C GLY A 128 -21.42 -2.53 5.88
N TYR A 129 -21.18 -1.55 5.01
CA TYR A 129 -21.91 -0.27 4.99
C TYR A 129 -22.73 -0.06 3.70
N ILE A 130 -23.96 0.48 3.77
CA ILE A 130 -24.95 0.45 2.66
C ILE A 130 -24.84 1.58 1.61
N SER A 131 -23.90 2.50 1.71
CA SER A 131 -23.78 3.55 0.69
C SER A 131 -22.52 3.35 -0.15
N PRO A 132 -22.58 3.05 -1.46
CA PRO A 132 -21.40 2.97 -2.33
C PRO A 132 -21.24 4.14 -3.31
N ALA A 133 -19.98 4.43 -3.68
CA ALA A 133 -19.58 5.05 -4.96
C ALA A 133 -18.82 4.01 -5.82
N PRO A 134 -18.61 4.28 -7.13
CA PRO A 134 -17.99 3.34 -8.06
C PRO A 134 -16.63 2.81 -7.55
N GLY A 135 -16.50 1.48 -7.41
CA GLY A 135 -15.23 0.81 -7.07
C GLY A 135 -15.11 0.16 -5.69
N SER A 136 -16.18 0.06 -4.88
CA SER A 136 -16.16 -0.64 -3.57
C SER A 136 -16.54 -2.12 -3.68
N ASP A 137 -15.76 -3.00 -3.02
CA ASP A 137 -16.03 -4.43 -2.86
C ASP A 137 -16.85 -4.76 -1.59
N ASN A 138 -16.98 -3.81 -0.65
CA ASN A 138 -17.66 -3.99 0.66
C ASN A 138 -19.15 -3.63 0.62
N LEU A 139 -19.87 -4.19 -0.35
CA LEU A 139 -21.33 -4.10 -0.42
C LEU A 139 -21.96 -5.27 0.34
N VAL A 140 -22.79 -5.01 1.35
CA VAL A 140 -23.52 -6.11 2.02
C VAL A 140 -24.50 -6.72 1.02
N LYS A 141 -24.29 -7.99 0.66
CA LYS A 141 -25.15 -8.73 -0.26
C LYS A 141 -26.26 -9.53 0.42
N ASP A 142 -26.15 -9.85 1.71
CA ASP A 142 -27.19 -10.57 2.45
C ASP A 142 -27.18 -10.19 3.93
N THR A 143 -28.33 -9.78 4.48
CA THR A 143 -28.51 -9.60 5.93
C THR A 143 -29.22 -10.83 6.49
N PRO A 144 -28.72 -11.48 7.57
CA PRO A 144 -29.40 -12.62 8.17
C PRO A 144 -30.84 -12.29 8.56
N ALA A 145 -31.75 -13.27 8.41
CA ALA A 145 -33.15 -13.11 8.80
C ALA A 145 -33.33 -13.03 10.33
N SER A 146 -32.40 -13.60 11.08
CA SER A 146 -32.32 -13.55 12.54
C SER A 146 -30.86 -13.57 13.00
N GLY A 147 -30.59 -13.11 14.21
CA GLY A 147 -29.25 -13.23 14.81
C GLY A 147 -29.21 -12.84 16.28
N ARG A 148 -28.14 -13.26 16.96
CA ARG A 148 -27.89 -12.95 18.39
C ARG A 148 -27.60 -11.48 18.63
N TYR A 149 -26.90 -10.82 17.71
CA TYR A 149 -26.47 -9.45 17.87
C TYR A 149 -27.39 -8.51 17.11
N ILE A 150 -27.81 -7.41 17.74
CA ILE A 150 -28.49 -6.30 17.06
C ILE A 150 -27.44 -5.21 16.82
N ILE A 151 -27.22 -4.89 15.55
CA ILE A 151 -26.29 -3.84 15.11
C ILE A 151 -27.08 -2.55 14.91
N VAL A 152 -26.81 -1.55 15.74
CA VAL A 152 -27.31 -0.19 15.60
C VAL A 152 -26.23 0.64 14.91
N GLU A 153 -26.36 0.81 13.60
CA GLU A 153 -25.38 1.52 12.77
C GLU A 153 -25.63 3.01 12.78
N PHE A 154 -24.56 3.78 12.95
CA PHE A 154 -24.59 5.23 12.97
C PHE A 154 -24.21 5.82 11.61
N GLU A 155 -24.80 6.96 11.28
CA GLU A 155 -24.24 7.82 10.25
C GLU A 155 -22.88 8.31 10.74
N PHE A 156 -21.84 8.12 9.92
CA PHE A 156 -20.49 8.59 10.22
C PHE A 156 -19.90 9.48 9.12
N TRP A 157 -20.50 9.50 7.93
CA TRP A 157 -20.06 10.31 6.81
C TRP A 157 -21.22 10.75 5.91
N ASN A 158 -21.17 11.97 5.40
CA ASN A 158 -22.08 12.50 4.38
C ASN A 158 -21.34 13.42 3.38
N ALA A 159 -22.07 14.08 2.50
CA ALA A 159 -21.51 14.94 1.46
C ALA A 159 -20.60 16.08 1.98
N ASN A 160 -20.73 16.46 3.26
CA ASN A 160 -19.92 17.49 3.91
C ASN A 160 -18.75 16.94 4.73
N GLY A 161 -18.52 15.62 4.70
CA GLY A 161 -17.47 14.95 5.47
C GLY A 161 -18.01 14.10 6.61
N TYR A 162 -17.20 13.91 7.64
CA TYR A 162 -17.59 13.13 8.82
C TYR A 162 -18.71 13.81 9.61
N THR A 163 -19.61 13.01 10.18
CA THR A 163 -20.72 13.53 11.00
C THR A 163 -20.27 13.82 12.45
N SER A 164 -21.04 14.66 13.14
CA SER A 164 -20.75 15.01 14.54
C SER A 164 -20.74 13.76 15.43
N GLY A 165 -19.69 13.62 16.24
CA GLY A 165 -19.50 12.50 17.15
C GLY A 165 -19.03 11.19 16.50
N ALA A 166 -18.75 11.18 15.19
CA ALA A 166 -18.25 9.99 14.50
C ALA A 166 -16.74 9.77 14.70
N MET A 167 -15.93 10.83 14.61
CA MET A 167 -14.47 10.72 14.73
C MET A 167 -14.03 10.51 16.19
N VAL A 168 -13.08 9.61 16.41
CA VAL A 168 -12.51 9.25 17.74
C VAL A 168 -11.19 9.99 18.00
N SER A 169 -11.06 11.20 17.46
CA SER A 169 -9.89 12.08 17.60
C SER A 169 -10.29 13.53 17.36
N GLY A 170 -9.35 14.47 17.50
CA GLY A 170 -9.51 15.77 16.89
C GLY A 170 -9.48 15.60 15.38
N ASN A 171 -9.86 16.65 14.66
CA ASN A 171 -9.65 16.72 13.21
C ASN A 171 -8.23 16.28 12.81
N LEU A 172 -7.97 16.18 11.50
CA LEU A 172 -6.68 15.71 10.96
C LEU A 172 -5.44 16.46 11.49
N GLN A 173 -5.55 17.59 12.20
CA GLN A 173 -4.40 18.35 12.71
C GLN A 173 -4.18 18.23 14.22
N ASN A 174 -5.06 17.53 14.95
CA ASN A 174 -5.02 17.45 16.41
C ASN A 174 -5.38 16.05 16.89
N ALA A 175 -4.41 15.14 16.81
CA ALA A 175 -4.65 13.75 17.16
C ALA A 175 -4.73 13.54 18.68
N PHE A 176 -5.67 12.72 19.14
CA PHE A 176 -5.79 12.25 20.52
C PHE A 176 -6.69 11.02 20.56
N SER A 177 -6.54 10.20 21.59
CA SER A 177 -7.48 9.15 21.96
C SER A 177 -8.61 9.70 22.81
N ALA A 178 -9.78 9.04 22.72
CA ALA A 178 -10.98 9.46 23.42
C ALA A 178 -11.58 8.33 24.27
N ILE A 179 -12.15 8.69 25.42
CA ILE A 179 -13.03 7.84 26.21
C ILE A 179 -14.43 8.01 25.62
N LEU A 180 -15.01 6.92 25.12
CA LEU A 180 -16.33 6.92 24.50
C LEU A 180 -17.38 6.38 25.46
N ASN A 181 -18.35 7.21 25.85
CA ASN A 181 -19.50 6.77 26.66
C ASN A 181 -20.77 6.98 25.86
N TYR A 182 -21.45 5.90 25.50
CA TYR A 182 -22.65 5.91 24.70
C TYR A 182 -23.82 5.44 25.54
N ARG A 183 -25.01 5.87 25.14
CA ARG A 183 -26.29 5.35 25.60
C ARG A 183 -27.11 4.98 24.38
N ILE A 184 -27.71 3.80 24.44
CA ILE A 184 -28.74 3.36 23.51
C ILE A 184 -30.04 3.31 24.31
N ASN A 185 -31.15 3.72 23.70
CA ASN A 185 -32.49 3.43 24.19
C ASN A 185 -33.29 2.80 23.07
N VAL A 186 -34.34 2.08 23.46
CA VAL A 186 -35.40 1.62 22.56
C VAL A 186 -36.72 2.26 22.99
N ASP A 187 -37.75 2.25 22.16
CA ASP A 187 -39.09 2.75 22.49
C ASP A 187 -40.12 1.64 22.83
N ARG A 188 -39.75 0.36 22.68
CA ARG A 188 -40.61 -0.81 22.89
C ARG A 188 -39.80 -2.08 23.22
N GLU A 189 -40.50 -3.17 23.55
CA GLU A 189 -39.86 -4.46 23.81
C GLU A 189 -39.15 -5.03 22.57
N ILE A 190 -38.06 -5.77 22.79
CA ILE A 190 -37.39 -6.57 21.75
C ILE A 190 -38.03 -7.95 21.73
N LYS A 191 -38.54 -8.37 20.57
CA LYS A 191 -39.10 -9.69 20.36
C LYS A 191 -38.02 -10.68 19.95
N LEU A 192 -37.99 -11.83 20.61
CA LEU A 192 -37.08 -12.93 20.30
C LEU A 192 -37.71 -13.93 19.32
N THR A 193 -36.86 -14.73 18.69
CA THR A 193 -37.25 -15.78 17.73
C THR A 193 -38.13 -16.86 18.35
N ASP A 194 -38.04 -17.10 19.65
CA ASP A 194 -38.89 -18.06 20.38
C ASP A 194 -40.28 -17.50 20.73
N GLY A 195 -40.55 -16.23 20.41
CA GLY A 195 -41.80 -15.54 20.66
C GLY A 195 -41.87 -14.81 22.00
N SER A 196 -40.87 -14.94 22.88
CA SER A 196 -40.75 -14.15 24.10
C SER A 196 -40.31 -12.71 23.80
N THR A 197 -40.45 -11.82 24.79
CA THR A 197 -40.03 -10.42 24.67
C THR A 197 -39.12 -10.00 25.83
N ILE A 198 -38.23 -9.05 25.56
CA ILE A 198 -37.36 -8.41 26.54
C ILE A 198 -37.73 -6.93 26.61
N THR A 199 -38.07 -6.42 27.79
CA THR A 199 -38.02 -4.98 28.07
C THR A 199 -36.56 -4.62 28.37
N PRO A 200 -35.82 -3.93 27.48
CA PRO A 200 -34.37 -3.86 27.63
C PRO A 200 -33.93 -2.65 28.44
N ARG A 201 -32.83 -2.84 29.17
CA ARG A 201 -31.94 -1.80 29.67
C ARG A 201 -30.56 -2.05 29.11
N PHE A 202 -30.02 -1.08 28.38
CA PHE A 202 -28.71 -1.22 27.75
C PHE A 202 -27.58 -0.75 28.67
N THR A 203 -26.51 -1.55 28.77
CA THR A 203 -25.28 -1.20 29.49
C THR A 203 -24.10 -1.27 28.52
N GLN A 204 -23.33 -0.18 28.38
CA GLN A 204 -22.10 -0.22 27.61
C GLN A 204 -21.06 -1.05 28.36
N THR A 205 -20.55 -2.10 27.75
CA THR A 205 -19.54 -2.98 28.37
C THR A 205 -18.17 -2.87 27.73
N ALA A 206 -18.09 -2.42 26.47
CA ALA A 206 -16.83 -2.33 25.75
C ALA A 206 -16.82 -1.21 24.69
N VAL A 207 -15.62 -0.80 24.33
CA VAL A 207 -15.30 -0.07 23.10
C VAL A 207 -14.27 -0.91 22.37
N VAL A 208 -14.51 -1.23 21.10
CA VAL A 208 -13.60 -2.08 20.31
C VAL A 208 -13.15 -1.40 19.04
N ASN A 209 -11.91 -1.67 18.64
CA ASN A 209 -11.41 -1.42 17.30
C ASN A 209 -10.54 -2.60 16.89
N PRO A 210 -11.05 -3.58 16.13
CA PRO A 210 -10.29 -4.77 15.77
C PRO A 210 -8.95 -4.49 15.08
N ALA A 211 -8.86 -3.42 14.28
CA ALA A 211 -7.63 -3.05 13.60
C ALA A 211 -6.58 -2.45 14.57
N LEU A 212 -7.00 -1.68 15.56
CA LEU A 212 -6.08 -1.07 16.53
C LEU A 212 -5.77 -1.99 17.72
N ASN A 213 -6.65 -2.92 18.07
CA ASN A 213 -6.47 -3.86 19.19
C ASN A 213 -5.26 -4.79 19.03
N LYS A 214 -4.71 -4.92 17.81
CA LYS A 214 -3.50 -5.70 17.53
C LYS A 214 -2.19 -5.00 17.92
N PHE A 215 -2.25 -3.71 18.27
CA PHE A 215 -1.07 -2.91 18.58
C PHE A 215 -0.80 -2.89 20.08
N VAL A 216 0.46 -3.04 20.44
CA VAL A 216 0.95 -2.86 21.82
C VAL A 216 1.99 -1.74 21.86
N PRO A 217 1.98 -0.89 22.89
CA PRO A 217 3.07 0.06 23.12
C PRO A 217 4.36 -0.69 23.43
N ASP A 218 5.43 -0.30 22.74
CA ASP A 218 6.77 -0.76 23.05
C ASP A 218 7.69 0.46 23.19
N LYS A 219 8.55 0.41 24.21
CA LYS A 219 9.55 1.44 24.53
C LYS A 219 10.96 0.87 24.56
N THR A 220 11.10 -0.42 24.25
CA THR A 220 12.38 -1.09 24.31
C THR A 220 13.25 -0.56 23.20
N ASN A 221 14.32 0.10 23.60
CA ASN A 221 15.46 0.36 22.75
C ASN A 221 16.43 -0.79 23.02
N PRO A 222 16.63 -1.74 22.08
CA PRO A 222 17.45 -2.91 22.37
C PRO A 222 18.87 -2.52 22.79
N ASP A 223 19.43 -1.42 22.26
CA ASP A 223 20.84 -1.08 22.44
C ASP A 223 21.19 0.43 22.54
N GLY A 224 20.21 1.36 22.55
CA GLY A 224 20.47 2.82 22.56
C GLY A 224 20.03 3.58 23.83
N THR A 225 20.57 4.79 24.00
CA THR A 225 20.16 5.74 25.05
C THR A 225 18.94 6.55 24.62
N GLY A 226 17.74 6.04 24.87
CA GLY A 226 16.49 6.80 24.67
C GLY A 226 15.28 5.91 24.44
N SER A 227 14.10 6.36 24.87
CA SER A 227 12.83 5.67 24.63
C SER A 227 12.42 5.87 23.17
N MET A 228 12.34 4.79 22.39
CA MET A 228 11.57 4.81 21.15
C MET A 228 10.11 4.53 21.48
N ASP A 229 9.30 5.58 21.59
CA ASP A 229 7.86 5.40 21.75
C ASP A 229 7.28 4.92 20.40
N ILE A 230 6.96 3.63 20.33
CA ILE A 230 6.32 3.00 19.17
C ILE A 230 5.06 2.25 19.58
N LEU A 231 4.15 2.09 18.62
CA LEU A 231 3.14 1.05 18.64
C LEU A 231 3.57 -0.04 17.65
N ILE A 232 3.61 -1.29 18.10
CA ILE A 232 3.96 -2.45 17.28
C ILE A 232 2.78 -3.41 17.19
N SER A 233 2.51 -3.91 15.99
CA SER A 233 1.67 -5.08 15.76
C SER A 233 2.53 -6.19 15.15
N ILE A 234 2.65 -7.29 15.88
CA ILE A 234 3.30 -8.53 15.40
C ILE A 234 2.21 -9.43 14.83
N ASP A 235 2.39 -9.81 13.58
CA ASP A 235 1.51 -10.72 12.85
C ASP A 235 2.00 -12.15 13.05
N GLU A 236 1.31 -12.88 13.92
CA GLU A 236 1.69 -14.23 14.37
C GLU A 236 1.81 -15.27 13.24
N SER A 237 1.33 -14.97 12.02
CA SER A 237 1.52 -15.86 10.86
C SER A 237 2.99 -16.03 10.47
N TRP A 238 3.92 -15.22 11.01
CA TRP A 238 5.38 -15.41 10.84
C TRP A 238 5.86 -16.78 11.35
N LYS A 239 5.16 -17.37 12.32
CA LYS A 239 5.48 -18.70 12.86
C LYS A 239 5.32 -19.81 11.82
N GLU A 240 4.42 -19.62 10.88
CA GLU A 240 4.09 -20.59 9.83
C GLU A 240 4.76 -20.19 8.50
N ASN A 241 4.76 -18.90 8.17
CA ASN A 241 5.25 -18.37 6.90
C ASN A 241 6.74 -17.99 6.91
N GLY A 242 7.39 -18.04 8.06
CA GLY A 242 8.73 -17.48 8.25
C GLY A 242 8.75 -15.95 8.30
N PRO A 243 9.93 -15.32 8.10
CA PRO A 243 10.08 -13.88 8.24
C PRO A 243 9.14 -13.09 7.32
N LEU A 244 8.38 -12.17 7.90
CA LEU A 244 7.39 -11.33 7.22
C LEU A 244 7.95 -9.94 6.88
N PRO A 245 7.36 -9.24 5.90
CA PRO A 245 7.59 -7.81 5.72
C PRO A 245 7.31 -7.00 6.97
N LEU A 246 7.95 -5.83 7.07
CA LEU A 246 7.70 -4.84 8.11
C LEU A 246 7.31 -3.50 7.47
N PHE A 247 6.17 -2.94 7.86
CA PHE A 247 5.75 -1.60 7.48
C PHE A 247 5.88 -0.61 8.63
N ILE A 248 6.59 0.49 8.41
CA ILE A 248 6.80 1.56 9.40
C ILE A 248 6.09 2.83 8.93
N TYR A 249 5.24 3.41 9.78
CA TYR A 249 4.56 4.68 9.51
C TYR A 249 4.98 5.79 10.48
N ASN A 250 5.28 6.97 9.93
CA ASN A 250 5.66 8.18 10.64
C ASN A 250 4.60 9.28 10.48
N HIS A 251 4.03 9.75 11.59
CA HIS A 251 2.95 10.76 11.56
C HIS A 251 3.44 12.17 11.21
N GLY A 252 2.52 13.03 10.78
CA GLY A 252 2.80 14.46 10.54
C GLY A 252 2.83 15.33 11.81
N GLY A 253 3.23 16.59 11.65
CA GLY A 253 3.22 17.57 12.74
C GLY A 253 1.82 17.73 13.34
N GLY A 254 1.72 17.80 14.67
CA GLY A 254 0.44 17.89 15.38
C GLY A 254 -0.36 16.58 15.49
N ARG A 255 0.09 15.50 14.83
CA ARG A 255 -0.58 14.18 14.87
C ARG A 255 0.04 13.16 15.82
N GLY A 256 1.11 13.54 16.53
CA GLY A 256 1.71 12.69 17.57
C GLY A 256 0.85 12.57 18.83
N GLY A 257 -0.07 13.52 19.03
CA GLY A 257 -0.92 13.62 20.20
C GLY A 257 -0.20 14.04 21.48
N PRO A 258 -0.94 14.06 22.61
CA PRO A 258 -0.37 14.41 23.90
C PRO A 258 0.56 13.32 24.42
N ALA A 259 1.53 13.70 25.27
CA ALA A 259 2.45 12.76 25.88
C ALA A 259 1.72 11.66 26.66
N GLY A 260 2.08 10.39 26.43
CA GLY A 260 1.48 9.22 27.06
C GLY A 260 0.26 8.65 26.33
N ASP A 261 -0.22 9.32 25.27
CA ASP A 261 -1.31 8.83 24.43
C ASP A 261 -0.77 8.08 23.20
N TYR A 262 -0.43 6.81 23.40
CA TYR A 262 0.29 6.05 22.37
C TYR A 262 -0.53 5.83 21.09
N PHE A 263 -1.85 5.83 21.20
CA PHE A 263 -2.76 5.55 20.10
C PHE A 263 -3.17 6.81 19.32
N ALA A 264 -2.84 8.01 19.79
CA ALA A 264 -3.17 9.25 19.10
C ALA A 264 -2.73 9.27 17.62
N PRO A 265 -1.49 8.88 17.25
CA PRO A 265 -1.09 8.86 15.84
C PRO A 265 -1.94 7.93 14.97
N MET A 266 -2.52 6.89 15.55
CA MET A 266 -3.37 5.91 14.88
C MET A 266 -4.84 6.31 14.88
N ALA A 267 -5.22 7.34 15.65
CA ALA A 267 -6.59 7.84 15.73
C ALA A 267 -6.96 8.76 14.55
N THR A 268 -5.98 9.33 13.86
CA THR A 268 -6.14 10.17 12.64
C THR A 268 -5.58 9.46 11.40
N ALA A 269 -5.61 10.12 10.23
CA ALA A 269 -5.16 9.54 8.97
C ALA A 269 -3.73 8.98 9.07
N ASN A 270 -3.62 7.66 8.90
CA ASN A 270 -2.39 6.90 9.17
C ASN A 270 -2.37 5.59 8.37
N GLY A 271 -1.29 5.36 7.61
CA GLY A 271 -1.12 4.16 6.80
C GLY A 271 -1.05 2.87 7.61
N ALA A 272 -0.51 2.89 8.84
CA ALA A 272 -0.40 1.71 9.70
C ALA A 272 -1.77 1.19 10.15
N ALA A 273 -2.69 2.12 10.49
CA ALA A 273 -4.06 1.77 10.85
C ALA A 273 -4.79 1.16 9.64
N VAL A 274 -4.64 1.77 8.45
CA VAL A 274 -5.26 1.28 7.21
C VAL A 274 -4.70 -0.09 6.84
N LEU A 275 -3.40 -0.32 6.94
CA LEU A 275 -2.80 -1.62 6.65
C LEU A 275 -3.32 -2.70 7.61
N SER A 276 -3.42 -2.38 8.91
CA SER A 276 -3.98 -3.32 9.90
C SER A 276 -5.42 -3.71 9.58
N LYS A 277 -6.24 -2.76 9.11
CA LYS A 277 -7.59 -3.06 8.61
C LYS A 277 -7.54 -3.95 7.36
N ARG A 278 -6.69 -3.64 6.39
CA ARG A 278 -6.55 -4.45 5.17
C ARG A 278 -6.12 -5.89 5.46
N GLN A 279 -5.33 -6.13 6.50
CA GLN A 279 -4.99 -7.48 6.98
C GLN A 279 -6.21 -8.25 7.50
N LEU A 280 -7.17 -7.57 8.14
CA LEU A 280 -8.44 -8.18 8.58
C LEU A 280 -9.35 -8.49 7.38
N GLU A 281 -9.44 -7.56 6.42
CA GLU A 281 -10.27 -7.71 5.23
C GLU A 281 -9.71 -8.74 4.24
N ASN A 282 -8.38 -8.94 4.22
CA ASN A 282 -7.70 -9.82 3.26
C ASN A 282 -6.67 -10.71 3.96
N PRO A 283 -7.10 -11.69 4.78
CA PRO A 283 -6.18 -12.62 5.43
C PRO A 283 -5.24 -13.29 4.41
N GLY A 284 -3.95 -13.35 4.72
CA GLY A 284 -2.93 -13.94 3.84
C GLY A 284 -2.32 -12.99 2.80
N LYS A 285 -3.01 -11.91 2.40
CA LYS A 285 -2.53 -11.02 1.34
C LYS A 285 -1.48 -10.00 1.81
N TYR A 286 -1.71 -9.41 2.99
CA TYR A 286 -0.86 -8.35 3.54
C TYR A 286 -0.18 -8.76 4.85
N ASN A 287 0.18 -10.03 4.99
CA ASN A 287 0.85 -10.53 6.19
C ASN A 287 2.14 -9.73 6.41
N ALA A 288 2.19 -8.98 7.50
CA ALA A 288 3.28 -8.05 7.79
C ALA A 288 3.22 -7.59 9.24
N HIS A 289 4.39 -7.29 9.79
CA HIS A 289 4.48 -6.53 11.03
C HIS A 289 4.27 -5.04 10.74
N ILE A 290 3.75 -4.31 11.72
CA ILE A 290 3.43 -2.89 11.56
C ILE A 290 3.96 -2.09 12.75
N ILE A 291 4.79 -1.09 12.48
CA ILE A 291 5.23 -0.09 13.45
C ILE A 291 4.57 1.26 13.13
N ALA A 292 3.97 1.88 14.12
CA ALA A 292 3.61 3.30 14.08
C ALA A 292 4.48 4.06 15.09
N ALA A 293 5.33 4.94 14.58
CA ALA A 293 6.27 5.72 15.40
C ALA A 293 5.60 6.99 15.97
N GLN A 294 5.88 7.33 17.24
CA GLN A 294 5.54 8.62 17.85
C GLN A 294 6.74 9.58 17.91
N ASN A 295 7.95 9.03 18.04
CA ASN A 295 9.16 9.84 18.03
C ASN A 295 9.53 10.22 16.59
N HIS A 296 9.88 11.49 16.39
CA HIS A 296 10.17 12.11 15.11
C HIS A 296 11.53 12.82 15.12
N ALA A 297 12.38 12.54 16.11
CA ALA A 297 13.75 13.07 16.16
C ALA A 297 14.51 12.64 14.91
N ASN A 298 14.61 13.53 13.92
CA ASN A 298 15.23 13.25 12.62
C ASN A 298 16.76 13.36 12.71
N ASN A 299 17.37 12.48 13.48
CA ASN A 299 18.81 12.44 13.74
C ASN A 299 19.34 11.00 13.65
N GLN A 300 20.67 10.85 13.72
CA GLN A 300 21.32 9.56 13.57
C GLN A 300 21.01 8.60 14.73
N GLU A 301 21.06 9.08 15.97
CA GLU A 301 20.82 8.25 17.18
C GLU A 301 19.43 7.60 17.18
N ASN A 302 18.40 8.36 16.79
CA ASN A 302 17.05 7.82 16.68
C ASN A 302 16.91 6.80 15.54
N ASN A 303 17.58 7.03 14.41
CA ASN A 303 17.59 6.07 13.32
C ASN A 303 18.26 4.75 13.74
N GLU A 304 19.40 4.82 14.42
CA GLU A 304 20.15 3.66 14.91
C GLU A 304 19.34 2.83 15.90
N ALA A 305 18.60 3.50 16.81
CA ALA A 305 17.69 2.81 17.72
C ALA A 305 16.59 2.06 16.96
N LEU A 306 16.00 2.66 15.91
CA LEU A 306 14.96 2.02 15.10
C LEU A 306 15.52 0.84 14.32
N ILE A 307 16.71 0.99 13.73
CA ILE A 307 17.42 -0.09 13.03
C ILE A 307 17.67 -1.25 13.98
N ALA A 308 18.25 -1.00 15.16
CA ALA A 308 18.54 -2.04 16.14
C ALA A 308 17.27 -2.80 16.58
N TYR A 309 16.13 -2.11 16.72
CA TYR A 309 14.84 -2.75 17.02
C TYR A 309 14.38 -3.69 15.91
N VAL A 310 14.46 -3.27 14.66
CA VAL A 310 14.09 -4.10 13.51
C VAL A 310 15.07 -5.25 13.32
N GLU A 311 16.37 -5.02 13.49
CA GLU A 311 17.40 -6.06 13.40
C GLU A 311 17.23 -7.12 14.48
N LYS A 312 16.84 -6.73 15.70
CA LYS A 312 16.43 -7.67 16.76
C LYS A 312 15.26 -8.54 16.28
N LEU A 313 14.20 -7.96 15.73
CA LEU A 313 13.07 -8.73 15.21
C LEU A 313 13.48 -9.66 14.04
N ALA A 314 14.40 -9.21 13.18
CA ALA A 314 14.95 -10.04 12.11
C ALA A 314 15.79 -11.20 12.66
N ALA A 315 16.61 -10.96 13.70
CA ALA A 315 17.40 -11.99 14.38
C ALA A 315 16.53 -13.03 15.10
N GLU A 316 15.34 -12.62 15.57
CA GLU A 316 14.30 -13.51 16.10
C GLU A 316 13.55 -14.30 15.01
N GLY A 317 13.85 -14.06 13.72
CA GLY A 317 13.22 -14.72 12.57
C GLY A 317 11.84 -14.14 12.19
N LYS A 318 11.46 -13.00 12.76
CA LYS A 318 10.14 -12.38 12.57
C LYS A 318 10.08 -11.49 11.32
N VAL A 319 11.13 -10.68 11.11
CA VAL A 319 11.19 -9.71 10.01
C VAL A 319 12.10 -10.19 8.89
N ASP A 320 11.63 -10.10 7.65
CA ASP A 320 12.47 -10.19 6.46
C ASP A 320 13.21 -8.85 6.24
N PRO A 321 14.55 -8.80 6.42
CA PRO A 321 15.31 -7.56 6.31
C PRO A 321 15.31 -6.99 4.87
N ASN A 322 14.90 -7.76 3.86
CA ASN A 322 14.80 -7.28 2.49
C ASN A 322 13.42 -6.70 2.15
N ARG A 323 12.46 -6.75 3.09
CA ARG A 323 11.09 -6.26 2.91
C ARG A 323 10.69 -5.35 4.07
N VAL A 324 11.56 -4.38 4.36
CA VAL A 324 11.27 -3.29 5.31
C VAL A 324 10.84 -2.06 4.52
N TYR A 325 9.65 -1.55 4.82
CA TYR A 325 9.02 -0.45 4.13
C TYR A 325 8.77 0.72 5.07
N MET A 326 8.83 1.95 4.57
CA MET A 326 8.56 3.14 5.39
C MET A 326 7.70 4.17 4.67
N SER A 327 6.71 4.72 5.36
CA SER A 327 5.95 5.87 4.89
C SER A 327 5.87 6.94 5.97
N GLY A 328 5.61 8.16 5.55
CA GLY A 328 5.24 9.20 6.48
C GLY A 328 4.64 10.41 5.78
N PHE A 329 3.96 11.22 6.58
CA PHE A 329 3.28 12.42 6.13
C PHE A 329 3.93 13.69 6.66
N SER A 330 4.13 14.70 5.81
CA SER A 330 4.63 16.03 6.20
C SER A 330 5.94 15.93 7.00
N MET A 331 5.94 16.28 8.29
CA MET A 331 7.08 16.04 9.19
C MET A 331 7.54 14.57 9.22
N GLY A 332 6.61 13.61 9.18
CA GLY A 332 6.91 12.18 9.07
C GLY A 332 7.47 11.79 7.70
N SER A 333 7.12 12.51 6.63
CA SER A 333 7.75 12.35 5.31
C SER A 333 9.19 12.85 5.32
N MET A 334 9.45 14.00 5.97
CA MET A 334 10.80 14.53 6.18
C MET A 334 11.66 13.59 7.02
N TYR A 335 11.07 12.95 8.04
CA TYR A 335 11.73 11.88 8.80
C TYR A 335 12.02 10.67 7.91
N THR A 336 11.05 10.19 7.15
CA THR A 336 11.19 9.04 6.24
C THR A 336 12.32 9.25 5.23
N LEU A 337 12.35 10.40 4.56
CA LEU A 337 13.38 10.76 3.59
C LEU A 337 14.75 11.01 4.24
N GLY A 338 14.77 11.58 5.44
CA GLY A 338 16.00 11.74 6.22
C GLY A 338 16.59 10.41 6.68
N PHE A 339 15.73 9.48 7.13
CA PHE A 339 16.11 8.11 7.49
C PHE A 339 16.71 7.39 6.29
N TYR A 340 15.98 7.37 5.18
CA TYR A 340 16.43 6.77 3.93
C TYR A 340 17.77 7.36 3.46
N SER A 341 17.94 8.67 3.50
CA SER A 341 19.18 9.30 3.02
C SER A 341 20.41 8.97 3.87
N ARG A 342 20.23 8.72 5.18
CA ARG A 342 21.31 8.34 6.10
C ARG A 342 21.59 6.85 6.11
N ASN A 343 20.56 6.04 5.85
CA ASN A 343 20.61 4.58 5.86
C ASN A 343 20.06 4.04 4.52
N PRO A 344 20.70 4.38 3.38
CA PRO A 344 20.24 3.98 2.06
C PRO A 344 20.12 2.47 1.94
N GLU A 345 20.89 1.75 2.78
CA GLU A 345 20.95 0.39 3.31
C GLU A 345 19.77 -0.46 3.70
N PHE A 346 18.68 0.20 4.07
CA PHE A 346 17.78 -0.42 5.02
C PHE A 346 16.38 -0.69 4.46
N LEU A 347 15.89 0.21 3.60
CA LEU A 347 14.49 0.20 3.16
C LEU A 347 14.36 -0.39 1.77
N ALA A 348 13.44 -1.32 1.57
CA ALA A 348 13.08 -1.82 0.24
C ALA A 348 12.26 -0.79 -0.53
N ALA A 349 11.36 -0.08 0.16
CA ALA A 349 10.52 0.94 -0.44
C ALA A 349 10.12 2.03 0.55
N ILE A 350 9.90 3.23 0.00
CA ILE A 350 9.30 4.34 0.74
C ILE A 350 8.15 5.02 0.01
N VAL A 351 7.19 5.50 0.79
CA VAL A 351 6.06 6.32 0.31
C VAL A 351 6.04 7.66 1.06
N PRO A 352 6.81 8.66 0.61
CA PRO A 352 6.81 10.01 1.17
C PRO A 352 5.55 10.79 0.78
N LEU A 353 4.86 11.39 1.74
CA LEU A 353 3.62 12.14 1.54
C LEU A 353 3.77 13.62 1.93
N ALA A 354 3.58 14.53 0.97
CA ALA A 354 3.50 15.98 1.16
C ALA A 354 4.67 16.60 1.96
N GLY A 355 5.92 16.26 1.62
CA GLY A 355 7.08 16.96 2.20
C GLY A 355 8.41 16.20 2.09
N GLY A 356 9.50 16.94 2.25
CA GLY A 356 10.87 16.44 2.26
C GLY A 356 11.59 16.52 0.90
N SER A 357 12.88 16.24 0.93
CA SER A 357 13.78 16.38 -0.22
C SER A 357 14.26 15.01 -0.70
N LEU A 358 14.21 14.80 -2.02
CA LEU A 358 14.80 13.64 -2.68
C LEU A 358 16.28 13.90 -3.00
N PRO A 359 17.12 12.85 -3.17
CA PRO A 359 18.56 13.02 -3.40
C PRO A 359 18.89 13.73 -4.72
N THR A 360 19.89 14.60 -4.70
CA THR A 360 20.38 15.30 -5.91
C THR A 360 21.15 14.36 -6.84
N VAL A 361 21.45 14.81 -8.07
CA VAL A 361 22.27 14.06 -9.03
C VAL A 361 23.65 13.75 -8.46
N GLU A 362 24.25 14.74 -7.78
CA GLU A 362 25.54 14.58 -7.11
C GLU A 362 25.47 13.50 -6.02
N GLN A 363 24.41 13.50 -5.21
CA GLN A 363 24.21 12.49 -4.16
C GLN A 363 24.00 11.09 -4.72
N LEU A 364 23.19 10.93 -5.78
CA LEU A 364 22.99 9.63 -6.44
C LEU A 364 24.26 9.13 -7.13
N THR A 365 25.04 10.04 -7.72
CA THR A 365 26.33 9.69 -8.35
C THR A 365 27.36 9.29 -7.31
N ALA A 366 27.43 10.02 -6.20
CA ALA A 366 28.35 9.74 -5.10
C ALA A 366 27.96 8.47 -4.33
N ASN A 367 26.66 8.19 -4.21
CA ASN A 367 26.14 6.99 -3.55
C ASN A 367 24.98 6.36 -4.36
N PRO A 368 25.31 5.47 -5.31
CA PRO A 368 24.30 4.75 -6.08
C PRO A 368 23.36 3.87 -5.25
N GLU A 369 23.68 3.57 -3.98
CA GLU A 369 22.81 2.78 -3.10
C GLU A 369 21.46 3.46 -2.83
N LEU A 370 21.45 4.81 -2.82
CA LEU A 370 20.21 5.59 -2.73
C LEU A 370 19.21 5.19 -3.82
N ALA A 371 19.69 4.88 -5.03
CA ALA A 371 18.82 4.51 -6.15
C ALA A 371 18.17 3.12 -6.02
N LYS A 372 18.60 2.28 -5.06
CA LYS A 372 18.06 0.93 -4.86
C LYS A 372 16.78 0.87 -4.05
N THR A 373 16.47 1.92 -3.29
CA THR A 373 15.20 1.99 -2.56
C THR A 373 14.09 2.46 -3.50
N SER A 374 13.05 1.66 -3.70
CA SER A 374 11.91 2.06 -4.52
C SER A 374 11.15 3.22 -3.87
N ILE A 375 10.80 4.25 -4.64
CA ILE A 375 10.09 5.43 -4.11
C ILE A 375 8.77 5.62 -4.86
N TRP A 376 7.68 5.87 -4.14
CA TRP A 376 6.46 6.44 -4.72
C TRP A 376 5.99 7.64 -3.91
N ALA A 377 6.47 8.82 -4.32
CA ALA A 377 6.17 10.07 -3.64
C ALA A 377 4.78 10.61 -4.05
N HIS A 378 4.05 11.19 -3.10
CA HIS A 378 2.74 11.78 -3.37
C HIS A 378 2.63 13.16 -2.73
N THR A 379 2.25 14.16 -3.51
CA THR A 379 2.01 15.53 -3.03
C THR A 379 0.93 16.19 -3.86
N HIS A 380 0.38 17.31 -3.39
CA HIS A 380 -0.51 18.14 -4.18
C HIS A 380 0.26 19.26 -4.88
N LYS A 381 -0.17 19.70 -6.07
CA LYS A 381 0.50 20.78 -6.82
C LYS A 381 0.61 22.10 -6.03
N ASN A 382 -0.37 22.36 -5.16
CA ASN A 382 -0.44 23.54 -4.28
C ASN A 382 0.17 23.31 -2.89
N ASP A 383 0.78 22.15 -2.64
CA ASP A 383 1.59 21.90 -1.45
C ASP A 383 3.05 22.32 -1.69
N GLY A 384 3.82 22.58 -0.62
CA GLY A 384 5.21 23.02 -0.72
C GLY A 384 6.12 22.06 -1.50
N ALA A 385 5.81 20.76 -1.51
CA ALA A 385 6.56 19.78 -2.29
C ALA A 385 6.13 19.70 -3.78
N GLY A 386 4.97 20.24 -4.17
CA GLY A 386 4.39 20.11 -5.51
C GLY A 386 5.31 20.57 -6.63
N THR A 387 5.72 21.85 -6.60
CA THR A 387 6.65 22.42 -7.59
C THR A 387 8.02 21.75 -7.53
N THR A 388 8.52 21.48 -6.33
CA THR A 388 9.85 20.91 -6.10
C THR A 388 9.97 19.52 -6.70
N TRP A 389 9.02 18.63 -6.44
CA TRP A 389 9.04 17.28 -6.99
C TRP A 389 8.70 17.24 -8.48
N THR A 390 7.79 18.10 -8.98
CA THR A 390 7.56 18.23 -10.43
C THR A 390 8.88 18.59 -11.15
N THR A 391 9.62 19.57 -10.64
CA THR A 391 10.92 19.97 -11.19
C THR A 391 11.94 18.85 -11.09
N TYR A 392 12.00 18.17 -9.94
CA TYR A 392 12.91 17.04 -9.70
C TYR A 392 12.77 15.93 -10.74
N PHE A 393 11.53 15.59 -11.11
CA PHE A 393 11.21 14.52 -12.05
C PHE A 393 11.09 14.96 -13.51
N THR A 394 11.12 16.27 -13.79
CA THR A 394 11.11 16.78 -15.17
C THR A 394 12.52 17.09 -15.68
N THR A 395 13.35 17.74 -14.84
CA THR A 395 14.69 18.21 -15.25
C THR A 395 15.78 17.88 -14.23
N GLY A 396 15.42 17.34 -13.07
CA GLY A 396 16.34 17.03 -11.98
C GLY A 396 16.83 15.58 -11.98
N ALA A 397 17.25 15.12 -10.79
CA ALA A 397 17.76 13.77 -10.60
C ALA A 397 16.78 12.66 -10.97
N GLY A 398 15.48 12.87 -10.78
CA GLY A 398 14.46 11.90 -11.18
C GLY A 398 14.48 11.61 -12.68
N ALA A 399 14.76 12.62 -13.52
CA ALA A 399 14.85 12.51 -14.98
C ALA A 399 16.24 12.09 -15.50
N SER A 400 17.24 11.92 -14.63
CA SER A 400 18.63 11.67 -15.03
C SER A 400 18.91 10.23 -15.50
N GLY A 401 17.97 9.31 -15.31
CA GLY A 401 18.18 7.87 -15.51
C GLY A 401 18.90 7.17 -14.35
N LEU A 402 19.42 7.91 -13.36
CA LEU A 402 20.12 7.35 -12.20
C LEU A 402 19.18 6.72 -11.16
N PHE A 403 17.88 7.02 -11.21
CA PHE A 403 16.92 6.57 -10.21
C PHE A 403 15.72 5.86 -10.86
N ALA A 404 15.96 4.65 -11.37
CA ALA A 404 15.02 3.91 -12.20
C ALA A 404 13.69 3.57 -11.49
N ASN A 405 13.72 3.30 -10.19
CA ASN A 405 12.55 2.85 -9.41
C ASN A 405 11.81 3.99 -8.70
N ALA A 406 12.04 5.24 -9.11
CA ALA A 406 11.38 6.39 -8.52
C ALA A 406 10.09 6.76 -9.27
N ASN A 407 9.02 6.86 -8.52
CA ASN A 407 7.69 7.26 -8.97
C ASN A 407 7.22 8.49 -8.21
N VAL A 408 6.41 9.33 -8.84
CA VAL A 408 5.70 10.42 -8.16
C VAL A 408 4.31 10.64 -8.73
N ASN A 409 3.38 11.00 -7.85
CA ASN A 409 2.10 11.60 -8.19
C ASN A 409 2.03 13.02 -7.61
N VAL A 410 1.92 14.02 -8.48
CA VAL A 410 1.60 15.39 -8.09
C VAL A 410 0.14 15.65 -8.42
N LEU A 411 -0.68 15.58 -7.37
CA LEU A 411 -2.14 15.63 -7.43
C LEU A 411 -2.64 17.00 -7.90
N ASP A 412 -3.64 16.98 -8.77
CA ASP A 412 -4.39 18.16 -9.20
C ASP A 412 -5.52 18.49 -8.22
N THR A 413 -6.18 17.43 -7.74
CA THR A 413 -7.16 17.44 -6.64
C THR A 413 -6.79 16.36 -5.62
N ASN A 414 -7.08 16.61 -4.34
CA ASN A 414 -6.80 15.67 -3.26
C ASN A 414 -8.06 14.83 -2.94
N GLN A 415 -8.64 14.21 -3.96
CA GLN A 415 -9.92 13.50 -3.85
C GLN A 415 -9.75 12.01 -3.55
N ALA A 416 -10.44 11.51 -2.53
CA ALA A 416 -10.63 10.07 -2.33
C ALA A 416 -11.99 9.64 -2.87
N PHE A 417 -12.00 8.71 -3.82
CA PHE A 417 -13.22 8.29 -4.52
C PHE A 417 -13.90 7.09 -3.86
N ASN A 418 -13.11 6.30 -3.13
CA ASN A 418 -13.61 5.10 -2.48
C ASN A 418 -14.44 5.45 -1.24
N PHE A 419 -15.33 4.53 -0.87
CA PHE A 419 -16.15 4.66 0.32
C PHE A 419 -15.29 4.94 1.57
N PRO A 420 -15.70 5.84 2.48
CA PRO A 420 -16.96 6.61 2.50
C PRO A 420 -16.89 7.98 1.81
N TYR A 421 -15.86 8.25 1.02
CA TYR A 421 -15.46 9.63 0.72
C TYR A 421 -16.15 10.26 -0.48
N TYR A 422 -16.60 9.46 -1.46
CA TYR A 422 -17.41 9.93 -2.60
C TYR A 422 -16.80 11.10 -3.38
N GLY A 423 -15.47 11.17 -3.46
CA GLY A 423 -14.77 12.28 -4.11
C GLY A 423 -14.61 13.53 -3.24
N TYR A 424 -14.77 13.41 -1.92
CA TYR A 424 -14.42 14.47 -0.96
C TYR A 424 -12.98 14.92 -1.23
N ASP A 425 -12.79 16.23 -1.37
CA ASP A 425 -11.52 16.85 -1.72
C ASP A 425 -10.90 17.47 -0.47
N TRP A 426 -9.77 16.91 -0.01
CA TRP A 426 -9.08 17.42 1.17
C TRP A 426 -8.24 18.64 0.85
N THR A 427 -7.77 19.30 1.91
CA THR A 427 -6.81 20.38 1.74
C THR A 427 -5.55 19.87 1.00
N PRO A 428 -4.87 20.71 0.21
CA PRO A 428 -3.67 20.32 -0.53
C PRO A 428 -2.61 19.57 0.28
N HIS A 429 -2.48 19.87 1.57
CA HIS A 429 -1.47 19.24 2.41
C HIS A 429 -1.85 17.78 2.75
N GLU A 430 -3.10 17.48 3.07
CA GLU A 430 -3.55 16.23 3.72
C GLU A 430 -3.77 15.06 2.74
N THR A 431 -2.69 14.58 2.12
CA THR A 431 -2.74 13.61 1.00
C THR A 431 -3.03 12.15 1.39
N GLU A 432 -3.08 11.79 2.67
CA GLU A 432 -3.10 10.37 3.06
C GLU A 432 -4.43 9.67 2.73
N ALA A 433 -5.55 10.36 2.88
CA ALA A 433 -6.86 9.78 2.57
C ALA A 433 -6.91 9.37 1.09
N GLN A 434 -6.39 10.23 0.21
CA GLN A 434 -6.28 9.99 -1.21
C GLN A 434 -5.40 8.77 -1.51
N VAL A 435 -4.19 8.71 -0.95
CA VAL A 435 -3.19 7.68 -1.25
C VAL A 435 -3.57 6.30 -0.72
N TYR A 436 -4.14 6.23 0.49
CA TYR A 436 -4.44 4.95 1.13
C TYR A 436 -5.83 4.38 0.78
N SER A 437 -6.74 5.22 0.28
CA SER A 437 -8.07 4.78 -0.14
C SER A 437 -8.06 4.33 -1.59
N ASN A 438 -7.54 5.16 -2.49
CA ASN A 438 -7.73 5.01 -3.93
C ASN A 438 -6.85 3.89 -4.52
N ARG A 439 -7.26 3.39 -5.69
CA ARG A 439 -6.32 2.77 -6.62
C ARG A 439 -5.41 3.85 -7.19
N LEU A 440 -4.15 3.52 -7.47
CA LEU A 440 -3.12 4.51 -7.84
C LEU A 440 -3.46 5.26 -9.14
N GLY A 441 -4.11 4.58 -10.08
CA GLY A 441 -4.60 5.12 -11.35
C GLY A 441 -5.82 6.05 -11.21
N GLN A 442 -6.62 5.92 -10.14
CA GLN A 442 -7.80 6.78 -9.90
C GLN A 442 -7.42 8.22 -9.52
N SER A 443 -6.19 8.45 -9.05
CA SER A 443 -5.74 9.78 -8.63
C SER A 443 -5.83 10.79 -9.77
N ASN A 444 -6.52 11.92 -9.55
CA ASN A 444 -6.46 13.04 -10.47
C ASN A 444 -5.14 13.79 -10.27
N ALA A 445 -4.16 13.53 -11.14
CA ALA A 445 -2.81 14.05 -11.01
C ALA A 445 -2.49 15.02 -12.16
N SER A 446 -1.93 16.17 -11.80
CA SER A 446 -1.40 17.17 -12.73
C SER A 446 -0.07 16.73 -13.35
N PHE A 447 0.67 15.87 -12.66
CA PHE A 447 1.92 15.29 -13.12
C PHE A 447 2.13 13.90 -12.52
N ARG A 448 2.56 12.96 -13.35
CA ARG A 448 2.94 11.59 -12.99
C ARG A 448 4.29 11.26 -13.59
N TYR A 449 5.08 10.50 -12.86
CA TYR A 449 6.36 9.98 -13.34
C TYR A 449 6.62 8.61 -12.73
N GLY A 450 7.40 7.80 -13.45
CA GLY A 450 7.95 6.54 -12.98
C GLY A 450 7.35 5.31 -13.66
N PRO A 451 8.08 4.20 -13.69
CA PRO A 451 7.70 3.00 -14.43
C PRO A 451 6.53 2.22 -13.82
N SER A 452 6.21 2.42 -12.54
CA SER A 452 5.17 1.67 -11.83
C SER A 452 3.76 2.21 -12.07
N GLN A 453 3.63 3.38 -12.73
CA GLN A 453 2.35 4.07 -12.91
C GLN A 453 1.30 3.21 -13.62
N GLU A 454 1.68 2.56 -14.73
CA GLU A 454 0.77 1.73 -15.53
C GLU A 454 0.53 0.37 -14.87
N ALA A 455 1.60 -0.33 -14.48
CA ALA A 455 1.54 -1.68 -13.92
C ALA A 455 0.70 -1.76 -12.62
N PHE A 456 0.69 -0.68 -11.83
CA PHE A 456 -0.04 -0.62 -10.56
C PHE A 456 -1.26 0.31 -10.60
N ALA A 457 -1.70 0.76 -11.79
CA ALA A 457 -2.84 1.69 -11.91
C ALA A 457 -4.12 1.16 -11.22
N GLU A 458 -4.41 -0.13 -11.37
CA GLU A 458 -5.59 -0.79 -10.79
C GLU A 458 -5.33 -1.38 -9.39
N LYS A 459 -4.20 -1.04 -8.79
CA LYS A 459 -3.76 -1.54 -7.48
C LYS A 459 -3.73 -0.42 -6.45
N ASN A 460 -3.73 -0.79 -5.17
CA ASN A 460 -3.54 0.19 -4.10
C ASN A 460 -2.05 0.34 -3.74
N ILE A 461 -1.70 1.36 -2.96
CA ILE A 461 -0.31 1.64 -2.62
C ILE A 461 0.40 0.50 -1.87
N PHE A 462 -0.33 -0.31 -1.08
CA PHE A 462 0.25 -1.46 -0.38
C PHE A 462 0.56 -2.61 -1.34
N ASP A 463 -0.24 -2.82 -2.38
CA ASP A 463 0.09 -3.81 -3.42
C ASP A 463 1.44 -3.48 -4.08
N TRP A 464 1.69 -2.20 -4.41
CA TRP A 464 2.98 -1.77 -4.94
C TRP A 464 4.10 -1.94 -3.92
N MET A 465 3.88 -1.49 -2.68
CA MET A 465 4.90 -1.54 -1.63
C MET A 465 5.33 -2.97 -1.32
N PHE A 466 4.39 -3.90 -1.21
CA PHE A 466 4.66 -5.30 -0.91
C PHE A 466 5.33 -6.06 -2.08
N ALA A 467 5.22 -5.53 -3.29
CA ALA A 467 5.97 -6.04 -4.45
C ALA A 467 7.44 -5.61 -4.44
N GLN A 468 7.86 -4.70 -3.55
CA GLN A 468 9.25 -4.24 -3.51
C GLN A 468 10.11 -5.15 -2.64
N ASN A 469 11.32 -5.43 -3.13
CA ASN A 469 12.35 -6.17 -2.41
C ASN A 469 13.68 -5.44 -2.56
N ARG A 470 14.40 -5.31 -1.44
CA ARG A 470 15.65 -4.56 -1.37
C ARG A 470 16.78 -5.16 -2.20
N LYS A 471 16.85 -6.48 -2.35
CA LYS A 471 17.91 -7.12 -3.17
C LYS A 471 17.67 -6.96 -4.67
N GLY A 472 16.71 -6.12 -5.07
CA GLY A 472 15.96 -6.35 -6.30
C GLY A 472 15.20 -7.67 -6.17
N THR A 473 14.36 -7.98 -7.14
CA THR A 473 14.12 -9.39 -7.43
C THR A 473 15.47 -9.98 -7.83
N THR A 474 16.25 -10.50 -6.89
CA THR A 474 17.08 -11.66 -7.24
C THR A 474 16.05 -12.72 -7.55
N SER A 475 15.58 -12.70 -8.81
CA SER A 475 14.88 -13.80 -9.38
C SER A 475 15.67 -15.04 -9.01
N SER A 476 14.99 -16.04 -8.46
CA SER A 476 15.65 -17.32 -8.29
C SER A 476 15.89 -17.98 -9.65
N ALA A 477 15.35 -17.46 -10.75
CA ALA A 477 15.83 -17.77 -12.08
C ALA A 477 17.01 -16.89 -12.47
N THR A 478 17.86 -17.43 -13.32
CA THR A 478 18.95 -16.70 -13.96
C THR A 478 18.92 -16.97 -15.45
N LEU A 479 19.11 -15.92 -16.26
CA LEU A 479 19.35 -16.00 -17.68
C LEU A 479 20.75 -15.46 -17.98
N THR A 480 21.64 -16.31 -18.48
CA THR A 480 23.01 -15.91 -18.84
C THR A 480 23.28 -16.14 -20.31
N GLY A 481 23.74 -15.10 -21.00
CA GLY A 481 24.14 -15.17 -22.40
C GLY A 481 25.13 -14.06 -22.76
N PRO A 482 25.52 -13.94 -24.03
CA PRO A 482 26.34 -12.81 -24.47
C PRO A 482 25.58 -11.48 -24.37
N ASP A 483 26.26 -10.43 -23.94
CA ASP A 483 25.71 -9.07 -23.87
C ASP A 483 25.58 -8.42 -25.26
N VAL A 484 26.42 -8.84 -26.22
CA VAL A 484 26.50 -8.26 -27.56
C VAL A 484 26.63 -9.35 -28.60
N VAL A 485 25.83 -9.27 -29.67
CA VAL A 485 25.90 -10.17 -30.84
C VAL A 485 25.82 -9.38 -32.14
N GLN A 486 26.31 -9.98 -33.24
CA GLN A 486 26.16 -9.41 -34.57
C GLN A 486 24.85 -9.88 -35.23
N THR A 487 24.27 -9.04 -36.10
CA THR A 487 23.13 -9.46 -36.95
C THR A 487 23.47 -10.75 -37.70
N GLY A 488 22.55 -11.71 -37.69
CA GLY A 488 22.71 -13.02 -38.32
C GLY A 488 23.43 -14.07 -37.46
N ALA A 489 24.07 -13.68 -36.34
CA ALA A 489 24.74 -14.62 -35.46
C ALA A 489 23.75 -15.49 -34.66
N THR A 490 24.15 -16.73 -34.37
CA THR A 490 23.46 -17.61 -33.43
C THR A 490 24.19 -17.59 -32.08
N PHE A 491 23.43 -17.55 -31.00
CA PHE A 491 23.95 -17.53 -29.63
C PHE A 491 23.03 -18.28 -28.67
N ASP A 492 23.59 -18.72 -27.54
CA ASP A 492 22.83 -19.42 -26.50
C ASP A 492 22.56 -18.49 -25.31
N VAL A 493 21.38 -18.64 -24.72
CA VAL A 493 21.03 -18.14 -23.39
C VAL A 493 20.78 -19.35 -22.49
N THR A 494 21.46 -19.38 -21.36
CA THR A 494 21.37 -20.45 -20.37
C THR A 494 20.43 -20.03 -19.27
N TYR A 495 19.40 -20.84 -19.02
CA TYR A 495 18.52 -20.73 -17.87
C TYR A 495 19.08 -21.54 -16.70
N GLY A 496 19.04 -20.96 -15.51
CA GLY A 496 19.39 -21.63 -14.26
C GLY A 496 18.52 -21.17 -13.10
N LEU A 497 18.78 -21.76 -11.93
CA LEU A 497 18.23 -21.31 -10.67
C LEU A 497 19.35 -20.88 -9.70
N GLU A 498 19.06 -19.92 -8.81
CA GLU A 498 19.95 -19.47 -7.75
C GLU A 498 19.16 -19.06 -6.49
N GLY A 499 19.77 -19.22 -5.31
CA GLY A 499 19.22 -18.70 -4.04
C GLY A 499 18.08 -19.49 -3.41
N LEU A 500 17.63 -20.62 -3.99
CA LEU A 500 16.62 -21.49 -3.41
C LEU A 500 17.19 -22.33 -2.26
N LYS A 501 16.38 -22.57 -1.23
CA LYS A 501 16.76 -23.39 -0.06
C LYS A 501 15.95 -24.67 0.06
N GLN A 502 14.87 -24.76 -0.70
CA GLN A 502 13.94 -25.88 -0.73
C GLN A 502 14.29 -26.86 -1.86
N ASP A 503 13.75 -28.07 -1.75
CA ASP A 503 13.76 -29.04 -2.83
C ASP A 503 12.82 -28.58 -3.95
N VAL A 504 13.20 -28.83 -5.21
CA VAL A 504 12.37 -28.54 -6.39
C VAL A 504 12.25 -29.80 -7.22
N TYR A 505 11.03 -30.24 -7.52
CA TYR A 505 10.78 -31.45 -8.28
C TYR A 505 10.40 -31.13 -9.73
N ALA A 506 9.54 -30.13 -9.95
CA ALA A 506 9.09 -29.74 -11.28
C ALA A 506 9.04 -28.22 -11.45
N GLN A 507 9.10 -27.79 -12.72
CA GLN A 507 9.00 -26.40 -13.13
C GLN A 507 8.06 -26.22 -14.33
N ASP A 508 7.30 -25.13 -14.32
CA ASP A 508 6.59 -24.59 -15.48
C ASP A 508 7.14 -23.20 -15.78
N ILE A 509 7.86 -23.09 -16.90
CA ILE A 509 8.61 -21.90 -17.27
C ILE A 509 8.01 -21.33 -18.56
N THR A 510 7.73 -20.03 -18.57
CA THR A 510 7.44 -19.29 -19.80
C THR A 510 8.55 -18.27 -20.08
N VAL A 511 9.13 -18.34 -21.27
CA VAL A 511 10.11 -17.37 -21.77
C VAL A 511 9.51 -16.58 -22.92
N GLU A 512 9.57 -15.26 -22.84
CA GLU A 512 9.20 -14.33 -23.91
C GLU A 512 10.45 -13.65 -24.46
N TYR A 513 10.49 -13.39 -25.76
CA TYR A 513 11.61 -12.76 -26.44
C TYR A 513 11.15 -11.81 -27.53
N ASP A 514 11.96 -10.79 -27.83
CA ASP A 514 11.70 -9.83 -28.92
C ASP A 514 11.69 -10.53 -30.28
N ALA A 515 10.50 -10.91 -30.77
CA ALA A 515 10.33 -11.62 -32.01
C ALA A 515 10.65 -10.77 -33.26
N ASP A 516 10.76 -9.45 -33.16
CA ASP A 516 11.15 -8.59 -34.28
C ASP A 516 12.66 -8.62 -34.49
N LYS A 517 13.42 -8.88 -33.41
CA LYS A 517 14.88 -8.89 -33.40
C LYS A 517 15.50 -10.28 -33.28
N LEU A 518 14.79 -11.25 -32.74
CA LEU A 518 15.29 -12.60 -32.45
C LEU A 518 14.41 -13.69 -33.06
N GLU A 519 15.03 -14.82 -33.37
CA GLU A 519 14.39 -16.06 -33.77
C GLU A 519 14.87 -17.19 -32.85
N LEU A 520 13.95 -17.90 -32.19
CA LEU A 520 14.30 -19.09 -31.42
C LEU A 520 14.67 -20.23 -32.37
N VAL A 521 15.86 -20.80 -32.19
CA VAL A 521 16.40 -21.88 -33.02
C VAL A 521 16.32 -23.19 -32.28
N GLY A 522 15.50 -24.11 -32.79
CA GLY A 522 15.41 -25.48 -32.26
C GLY A 522 14.59 -25.60 -30.98
N GLN A 523 14.86 -26.66 -30.21
CA GLN A 523 14.22 -26.94 -28.92
C GLN A 523 15.20 -26.63 -27.78
N PRO A 524 14.69 -26.30 -26.58
CA PRO A 524 15.52 -26.16 -25.39
C PRO A 524 16.35 -27.44 -25.14
N VAL A 525 17.61 -27.27 -24.75
CA VAL A 525 18.55 -28.39 -24.53
C VAL A 525 18.98 -28.41 -23.07
N SER A 526 18.75 -29.51 -22.37
CA SER A 526 19.21 -29.66 -20.99
C SER A 526 20.74 -29.61 -20.92
N VAL A 527 21.27 -28.89 -19.93
CA VAL A 527 22.72 -28.79 -19.68
C VAL A 527 23.27 -30.14 -19.20
N ASP A 528 22.50 -30.84 -18.36
CA ASP A 528 22.77 -32.20 -17.90
C ASP A 528 21.46 -32.97 -17.79
N SER A 529 21.21 -33.89 -18.72
CA SER A 529 19.98 -34.68 -18.79
C SER A 529 19.81 -35.65 -17.61
N ASN A 530 20.85 -35.90 -16.80
CA ASN A 530 20.74 -36.68 -15.57
C ASN A 530 20.33 -35.83 -14.36
N LYS A 531 20.33 -34.50 -14.50
CA LYS A 531 19.99 -33.54 -13.44
C LYS A 531 18.69 -32.81 -13.73
N PHE A 532 18.43 -32.47 -14.99
CA PHE A 532 17.20 -31.80 -15.38
C PHE A 532 16.67 -32.39 -16.69
N ALA A 533 15.42 -32.83 -16.68
CA ALA A 533 14.73 -33.34 -17.86
C ALA A 533 13.71 -32.31 -18.33
N ILE A 534 13.80 -31.92 -19.60
CA ILE A 534 12.73 -31.17 -20.28
C ILE A 534 11.70 -32.20 -20.76
N VAL A 535 10.49 -32.14 -20.23
CA VAL A 535 9.43 -33.14 -20.46
C VAL A 535 8.31 -32.65 -21.37
N GLY A 536 8.23 -31.33 -21.62
CA GLY A 536 7.29 -30.77 -22.58
C GLY A 536 7.64 -29.35 -23.00
N THR A 537 7.33 -28.99 -24.24
CA THR A 537 7.50 -27.63 -24.77
C THR A 537 6.30 -27.22 -25.61
N LYS A 538 5.99 -25.92 -25.62
CA LYS A 538 4.99 -25.32 -26.50
C LYS A 538 5.54 -23.99 -27.02
N ASN A 539 5.68 -23.90 -28.35
CA ASN A 539 6.29 -22.75 -29.02
C ASN A 539 5.22 -21.89 -29.71
N GLU A 540 5.31 -20.58 -29.52
CA GLU A 540 4.52 -19.56 -30.19
C GLU A 540 5.48 -18.42 -30.65
N PRO A 541 5.11 -17.59 -31.64
CA PRO A 541 5.97 -16.46 -32.02
C PRO A 541 6.28 -15.55 -30.81
N GLY A 542 7.57 -15.34 -30.51
CA GLY A 542 8.02 -14.52 -29.37
C GLY A 542 7.87 -15.18 -28.01
N LYS A 543 7.46 -16.46 -27.92
CA LYS A 543 7.17 -17.11 -26.65
C LYS A 543 7.42 -18.61 -26.69
N ILE A 544 7.96 -19.16 -25.61
CA ILE A 544 8.09 -20.61 -25.40
C ILE A 544 7.70 -20.96 -23.97
N ARG A 545 6.84 -21.97 -23.80
CA ARG A 545 6.55 -22.61 -22.52
C ARG A 545 7.29 -23.94 -22.41
N ILE A 546 7.89 -24.22 -21.26
CA ILE A 546 8.76 -25.36 -20.99
C ILE A 546 8.33 -26.00 -19.68
N LEU A 547 8.06 -27.30 -19.71
CA LEU A 547 7.86 -28.11 -18.52
C LEU A 547 9.13 -28.94 -18.28
N GLY A 548 9.67 -28.83 -17.07
CA GLY A 548 10.91 -29.52 -16.70
C GLY A 548 10.84 -30.17 -15.32
N THR A 549 11.66 -31.19 -15.12
CA THR A 549 11.74 -31.94 -13.85
C THR A 549 13.18 -32.07 -13.39
N HIS A 550 13.43 -31.81 -12.12
CA HIS A 550 14.71 -32.10 -11.49
C HIS A 550 14.83 -33.60 -11.24
N LEU A 551 16.04 -34.13 -11.40
CA LEU A 551 16.37 -35.53 -11.26
C LEU A 551 17.54 -35.68 -10.27
N ASN A 552 17.52 -36.79 -9.52
CA ASN A 552 18.60 -37.18 -8.61
C ASN A 552 18.96 -36.05 -7.62
N GLU A 553 20.26 -35.76 -7.46
CA GLU A 553 20.79 -34.71 -6.59
C GLU A 553 20.36 -33.29 -7.00
N SER A 554 19.81 -33.08 -8.20
CA SER A 554 19.32 -31.75 -8.60
C SER A 554 18.06 -31.36 -7.86
N ILE A 555 17.29 -32.33 -7.33
CA ILE A 555 16.07 -32.06 -6.56
C ILE A 555 16.39 -31.27 -5.30
N ASN A 556 17.43 -31.69 -4.56
CA ASN A 556 17.88 -31.06 -3.32
C ASN A 556 19.05 -30.07 -3.52
N ASN A 557 19.52 -29.91 -4.75
CA ASN A 557 20.47 -28.86 -5.16
C ASN A 557 19.96 -28.18 -6.44
N PRO A 558 18.81 -27.47 -6.38
CA PRO A 558 18.18 -26.92 -7.58
C PRO A 558 18.97 -25.76 -8.19
N ASN A 559 19.82 -25.10 -7.40
CA ASN A 559 20.58 -23.91 -7.80
C ASN A 559 21.74 -24.25 -8.75
N GLN A 560 21.45 -24.31 -10.05
CA GLN A 560 22.43 -24.57 -11.10
C GLN A 560 21.88 -24.14 -12.47
N ASN A 561 22.74 -24.17 -13.49
CA ASN A 561 22.31 -24.06 -14.89
C ASN A 561 21.57 -25.33 -15.32
N LEU A 562 20.39 -25.18 -15.91
CA LEU A 562 19.47 -26.29 -16.18
C LEU A 562 19.30 -26.56 -17.68
N PHE A 563 19.05 -25.54 -18.50
CA PHE A 563 18.92 -25.72 -19.95
C PHE A 563 19.38 -24.49 -20.74
N LYS A 564 19.59 -24.68 -22.04
CA LYS A 564 19.94 -23.64 -23.00
C LYS A 564 18.83 -23.42 -24.02
N LEU A 565 18.64 -22.15 -24.39
CA LEU A 565 17.85 -21.71 -25.53
C LEU A 565 18.81 -21.10 -26.55
N SER A 566 18.75 -21.57 -27.81
CA SER A 566 19.55 -21.00 -28.89
C SER A 566 18.70 -19.99 -29.67
N PHE A 567 19.25 -18.79 -29.88
CA PHE A 567 18.61 -17.72 -30.64
C PHE A 567 19.46 -17.33 -31.84
N LYS A 568 18.81 -16.84 -32.90
CA LYS A 568 19.45 -16.17 -34.03
C LYS A 568 19.07 -14.70 -34.03
N ALA A 569 20.06 -13.81 -34.07
CA ALA A 569 19.84 -12.38 -34.25
C ALA A 569 19.39 -12.08 -35.68
N LYS A 570 18.27 -11.37 -35.83
CA LYS A 570 17.76 -10.90 -37.13
C LYS A 570 18.56 -9.67 -37.60
N ASP A 571 18.28 -9.19 -38.81
CA ASP A 571 18.95 -8.00 -39.39
C ASP A 571 18.39 -6.66 -38.86
N THR A 572 17.91 -6.67 -37.61
CA THR A 572 17.37 -5.50 -36.91
C THR A 572 18.28 -5.19 -35.73
N ALA A 573 18.99 -4.07 -35.78
CA ALA A 573 19.88 -3.64 -34.70
C ALA A 573 19.11 -3.07 -33.48
N GLY A 574 19.77 -3.07 -32.33
CA GLY A 574 19.25 -2.53 -31.08
C GLY A 574 19.20 -3.57 -29.95
N VAL A 575 18.73 -3.14 -28.78
CA VAL A 575 18.59 -4.03 -27.62
C VAL A 575 17.37 -4.92 -27.79
N ALA A 576 17.54 -6.22 -27.58
CA ALA A 576 16.49 -7.22 -27.54
C ALA A 576 16.42 -7.84 -26.13
N ASP A 577 15.20 -8.02 -25.64
CA ASP A 577 14.94 -8.64 -24.33
C ASP A 577 14.57 -10.12 -24.49
N ILE A 578 15.06 -10.94 -23.56
CA ILE A 578 14.67 -12.34 -23.37
C ILE A 578 14.34 -12.48 -21.88
N ALA A 579 13.08 -12.76 -21.55
CA ALA A 579 12.58 -12.71 -20.18
C ALA A 579 11.86 -14.01 -19.80
N VAL A 580 12.13 -14.54 -18.59
CA VAL A 580 11.25 -15.51 -17.93
C VAL A 580 10.08 -14.73 -17.35
N THR A 581 8.90 -14.86 -17.95
CA THR A 581 7.71 -14.09 -17.55
C THR A 581 6.74 -14.89 -16.66
N LEU A 582 6.94 -16.20 -16.56
CA LEU A 582 6.28 -17.07 -15.58
C LEU A 582 7.27 -18.15 -15.16
N LEU A 583 7.38 -18.37 -13.85
CA LEU A 583 8.10 -19.51 -13.27
C LEU A 583 7.29 -20.07 -12.10
N ILE A 584 6.81 -21.28 -12.25
CA ILE A 584 6.18 -22.04 -11.16
C ILE A 584 7.11 -23.18 -10.78
N LEU A 585 7.41 -23.30 -9.49
CA LEU A 585 8.15 -24.42 -8.90
C LEU A 585 7.18 -25.32 -8.12
N ALA A 586 7.32 -26.63 -8.22
CA ALA A 586 6.57 -27.59 -7.43
C ALA A 586 7.50 -28.45 -6.55
N ASP A 587 7.11 -28.63 -5.28
CA ASP A 587 7.81 -29.49 -4.33
C ASP A 587 7.37 -30.97 -4.38
N GLY A 588 7.87 -31.79 -3.46
CA GLY A 588 7.59 -33.23 -3.40
C GLY A 588 6.16 -33.59 -2.98
N GLU A 589 5.42 -32.63 -2.41
CA GLU A 589 4.02 -32.79 -2.00
C GLU A 589 3.06 -32.22 -3.07
N GLY A 590 3.60 -31.65 -4.15
CA GLY A 590 2.83 -31.04 -5.23
C GLY A 590 2.36 -29.62 -4.92
N VAL A 591 2.95 -28.94 -3.94
CA VAL A 591 2.66 -27.54 -3.67
C VAL A 591 3.39 -26.67 -4.70
N GLU A 592 2.63 -25.82 -5.38
CA GLU A 592 3.15 -24.89 -6.39
C GLU A 592 3.44 -23.52 -5.77
N ALA A 593 4.56 -22.93 -6.15
CA ALA A 593 4.94 -21.55 -5.82
C ALA A 593 5.39 -20.83 -7.09
N GLU A 594 4.77 -19.67 -7.35
CA GLU A 594 5.24 -18.76 -8.39
C GLU A 594 6.44 -17.97 -7.87
N ILE A 595 7.48 -17.90 -8.68
CA ILE A 595 8.74 -17.21 -8.37
C ILE A 595 8.99 -16.17 -9.47
N ASP A 596 9.55 -15.03 -9.08
CA ASP A 596 9.93 -14.00 -10.05
C ASP A 596 10.95 -14.55 -11.05
N GLY A 597 10.76 -14.25 -12.33
CA GLY A 597 11.68 -14.61 -13.41
C GLY A 597 12.78 -13.55 -13.66
N ASP A 598 13.71 -13.86 -14.56
CA ASP A 598 14.86 -13.02 -14.90
C ASP A 598 14.75 -12.48 -16.34
N THR A 599 15.47 -11.40 -16.67
CA THR A 599 15.55 -10.83 -18.02
C THR A 599 16.99 -10.64 -18.47
N HIS A 600 17.39 -11.35 -19.53
CA HIS A 600 18.65 -11.12 -20.23
C HIS A 600 18.45 -10.12 -21.37
N LYS A 601 19.31 -9.10 -21.42
CA LYS A 601 19.33 -8.10 -22.50
C LYS A 601 20.52 -8.35 -23.41
N VAL A 602 20.29 -8.40 -24.72
CA VAL A 602 21.36 -8.54 -25.72
C VAL A 602 21.32 -7.38 -26.70
N GLU A 603 22.46 -6.73 -26.91
CA GLU A 603 22.63 -5.68 -27.91
C GLU A 603 23.00 -6.31 -29.27
N ILE A 604 22.13 -6.14 -30.27
CA ILE A 604 22.38 -6.59 -31.64
C ILE A 604 23.02 -5.45 -32.42
N ARG A 605 24.24 -5.68 -32.88
CA ARG A 605 25.01 -4.73 -33.70
C ARG A 605 25.09 -5.20 -35.14
N LYS A 606 24.94 -4.28 -36.09
CA LYS A 606 25.33 -4.56 -37.47
C LYS A 606 26.86 -4.71 -37.53
N PRO A 607 27.39 -5.62 -38.36
CA PRO A 607 28.82 -5.66 -38.62
C PRO A 607 29.27 -4.31 -39.20
N VAL A 608 30.38 -3.78 -38.69
CA VAL A 608 31.02 -2.61 -39.27
C VAL A 608 31.78 -3.07 -40.51
N ILE A 609 31.28 -2.73 -41.69
CA ILE A 609 31.94 -3.04 -42.97
C ILE A 609 32.70 -1.78 -43.40
N PRO A 610 34.05 -1.81 -43.41
CA PRO A 610 34.84 -0.69 -43.90
C PRO A 610 34.43 -0.33 -45.33
N GLY A 611 34.00 0.92 -45.53
CA GLY A 611 33.58 1.41 -46.85
C GLY A 611 32.10 1.19 -47.20
N ASP A 612 31.29 0.59 -46.32
CA ASP A 612 29.82 0.62 -46.45
C ASP A 612 29.30 1.96 -45.93
N PHE A 613 28.95 2.86 -46.85
CA PHE A 613 28.53 4.22 -46.54
C PHE A 613 27.03 4.42 -46.62
N ASN A 614 26.30 3.44 -47.16
CA ASN A 614 24.85 3.45 -47.31
C ASN A 614 24.13 2.49 -46.33
N ASN A 615 24.88 1.70 -45.56
CA ASN A 615 24.42 0.69 -44.60
C ASN A 615 23.62 -0.47 -45.22
N ASP A 616 23.94 -0.86 -46.46
CA ASP A 616 23.34 -2.02 -47.17
C ASP A 616 24.08 -3.34 -46.90
N ASN A 617 24.96 -3.37 -45.89
CA ASN A 617 25.73 -4.51 -45.42
C ASN A 617 26.74 -5.02 -46.47
N ARG A 618 27.28 -4.14 -47.31
CA ARG A 618 28.41 -4.41 -48.22
C ARG A 618 29.12 -3.12 -48.63
N ALA A 619 30.41 -3.20 -48.95
CA ALA A 619 31.11 -2.12 -49.67
C ALA A 619 30.99 -2.38 -51.17
N SER A 620 30.37 -1.46 -51.92
CA SER A 620 30.06 -1.66 -53.34
C SER A 620 30.32 -0.40 -54.17
N VAL A 621 30.14 -0.51 -55.49
CA VAL A 621 30.13 0.65 -56.39
C VAL A 621 29.07 1.69 -56.02
N GLY A 622 28.02 1.31 -55.28
CA GLY A 622 27.03 2.25 -54.73
C GLY A 622 27.65 3.18 -53.68
N ASP A 623 28.50 2.66 -52.80
CA ASP A 623 29.24 3.41 -51.79
C ASP A 623 30.30 4.31 -52.43
N LEU A 624 30.97 3.79 -53.46
CA LEU A 624 31.91 4.58 -54.26
C LEU A 624 31.24 5.75 -54.96
N ALA A 625 29.98 5.59 -55.40
CA ALA A 625 29.22 6.70 -55.98
C ALA A 625 28.84 7.77 -54.92
N LEU A 626 28.52 7.37 -53.69
CA LEU A 626 28.28 8.30 -52.59
C LEU A 626 29.52 9.10 -52.23
N MET A 627 30.68 8.42 -52.21
CA MET A 627 31.97 9.02 -51.97
C MET A 627 32.38 9.98 -53.10
N ALA A 628 32.22 9.55 -54.35
CA ALA A 628 32.51 10.37 -55.53
C ALA A 628 31.65 11.64 -55.61
N LYS A 629 30.42 11.61 -55.08
CA LYS A 629 29.57 12.82 -54.98
C LYS A 629 30.17 13.89 -54.04
N ALA A 630 31.00 13.48 -53.09
CA ALA A 630 31.69 14.37 -52.16
C ALA A 630 33.11 14.76 -52.64
N TYR A 631 33.55 14.29 -53.81
CA TYR A 631 34.87 14.54 -54.35
C TYR A 631 35.17 16.05 -54.46
N GLY A 632 36.37 16.45 -54.02
CA GLY A 632 36.84 17.83 -54.02
C GLY A 632 36.36 18.68 -52.86
N LYS A 633 35.57 18.12 -51.93
CA LYS A 633 35.25 18.79 -50.66
C LYS A 633 36.42 18.68 -49.69
N SER A 634 36.52 19.65 -48.80
CA SER A 634 37.55 19.73 -47.76
C SER A 634 36.98 20.20 -46.43
N SER A 635 37.79 20.19 -45.38
CA SER A 635 37.47 20.62 -44.03
C SER A 635 36.88 22.03 -43.88
N THR A 636 36.99 22.87 -44.92
CA THR A 636 36.39 24.21 -44.98
C THR A 636 35.03 24.26 -45.66
N SER A 637 34.53 23.13 -46.17
CA SER A 637 33.23 23.02 -46.84
C SER A 637 32.10 23.13 -45.80
N SER A 638 31.02 23.85 -46.14
CA SER A 638 29.91 24.09 -45.21
C SER A 638 29.20 22.81 -44.75
N ASP A 639 29.24 21.76 -45.55
CA ASP A 639 28.68 20.45 -45.27
C ASP A 639 29.75 19.39 -44.93
N TRP A 640 30.96 19.83 -44.55
CA TRP A 640 32.06 18.92 -44.21
C TRP A 640 31.68 17.87 -43.16
N ASN A 641 30.90 18.25 -42.15
CA ASN A 641 30.46 17.31 -41.11
C ASN A 641 29.63 16.13 -41.66
N ASP A 642 28.93 16.32 -42.78
CA ASP A 642 28.10 15.28 -43.39
C ASP A 642 28.93 14.33 -44.26
N VAL A 643 30.07 14.81 -44.79
CA VAL A 643 30.90 14.09 -45.76
C VAL A 643 32.25 13.64 -45.24
N LYS A 644 32.72 14.15 -44.09
CA LYS A 644 34.04 13.83 -43.52
C LYS A 644 34.29 12.34 -43.30
N LYS A 645 33.23 11.52 -43.23
CA LYS A 645 33.32 10.05 -43.21
C LYS A 645 33.97 9.45 -44.47
N PHE A 646 34.03 10.21 -45.56
CA PHE A 646 34.65 9.85 -46.83
C PHE A 646 36.13 10.25 -46.93
N ASP A 647 36.66 11.01 -45.97
CA ASP A 647 38.10 11.31 -45.87
C ASP A 647 38.78 10.15 -45.14
N LEU A 648 39.25 9.16 -45.90
CA LEU A 648 39.74 7.89 -45.38
C LEU A 648 41.19 7.99 -44.89
N ASN A 649 41.99 8.88 -45.49
CA ASN A 649 43.37 9.13 -45.07
C ASN A 649 43.48 10.23 -43.98
N ASN A 650 42.37 10.91 -43.66
CA ASN A 650 42.26 12.01 -42.69
C ASN A 650 43.13 13.24 -43.04
N ASP A 651 43.34 13.53 -44.32
CA ASP A 651 44.13 14.68 -44.77
C ASP A 651 43.34 15.99 -44.83
N GLY A 652 42.04 15.93 -44.55
CA GLY A 652 41.14 17.07 -44.54
C GLY A 652 40.56 17.41 -45.93
N THR A 653 40.72 16.55 -46.93
CA THR A 653 40.16 16.63 -48.28
C THR A 653 39.57 15.28 -48.68
N ILE A 654 38.57 15.26 -49.56
CA ILE A 654 38.06 14.03 -50.19
C ILE A 654 38.56 14.01 -51.63
N ASP A 655 39.57 13.20 -51.91
CA ASP A 655 40.25 13.18 -53.20
C ASP A 655 40.42 11.77 -53.80
N ILE A 656 41.26 11.65 -54.82
CA ILE A 656 41.44 10.40 -55.55
C ILE A 656 42.08 9.30 -54.69
N GLU A 657 42.85 9.65 -53.66
CA GLU A 657 43.45 8.70 -52.74
C GLU A 657 42.36 8.02 -51.90
N ASP A 658 41.36 8.77 -51.44
CA ASP A 658 40.23 8.21 -50.68
C ASP A 658 39.35 7.31 -51.56
N LEU A 659 39.00 7.78 -52.77
CA LEU A 659 38.23 6.97 -53.73
C LEU A 659 38.99 5.68 -54.10
N SER A 660 40.31 5.77 -54.26
CA SER A 660 41.16 4.61 -54.55
C SER A 660 41.24 3.66 -53.35
N ALA A 661 41.26 4.16 -52.13
CA ALA A 661 41.24 3.35 -50.91
C ALA A 661 39.93 2.56 -50.80
N LEU A 662 38.78 3.20 -51.03
CA LEU A 662 37.50 2.49 -51.08
C LEU A 662 37.43 1.48 -52.25
N ALA A 663 37.90 1.85 -53.44
CA ALA A 663 37.91 0.94 -54.59
C ALA A 663 38.75 -0.32 -54.31
N ARG A 664 39.86 -0.21 -53.57
CA ARG A 664 40.65 -1.37 -53.13
C ARG A 664 39.89 -2.27 -52.16
N LEU A 665 39.03 -1.72 -51.30
CA LEU A 665 38.17 -2.50 -50.41
C LEU A 665 37.08 -3.25 -51.20
N ILE A 666 36.55 -2.64 -52.27
CA ILE A 666 35.51 -3.26 -53.13
C ILE A 666 36.08 -4.40 -53.99
N LEU A 667 37.36 -4.33 -54.37
CA LEU A 667 38.02 -5.30 -55.26
C LEU A 667 38.66 -6.49 -54.53
N GLN A 668 38.68 -6.47 -53.20
CA GLN A 668 39.07 -7.61 -52.36
C GLN A 668 37.88 -8.56 -52.19
#